data_AF-A0A9J8B7C7-F1
#
_entry.id   AF-A0A9J8B7C7-F1
#
_cell.length_a   1.000
_cell.length_b   1.000
_cell.length_c   1.000
_cell.angle_alpha   90.00
_cell.angle_beta   90.00
_cell.angle_gamma   90.00
#
_symmetry.space_group_name_H-M   'P 1'
#
loop_
_entity.id
_entity.type
_entity.pdbx_description
1 polymer ?
#
loop_
_entity_poly.entity_id
_entity_poly.type
_entity_poly.pdbx_seq_one_letter_code
_entity_poly.pdbx_strand_id
1 'polypeptide(L)'
;MLLSLLPLPLLLLLQCSETSEATDPIYLVTVTSQAVGGNTETLCAHIHEPKETLSIVVTLRNDDRYLTILQQGSINNNFYKCVNFKVPVVTVKSVASIDVAILGAETSLKKTTEILINPPQNLLFIQSDKPIYKPGQTIKFRIVSLDSNLLPHNQVFGTVELQDPNSNRIGQWLNQTTRIGILDLSHSMSPEAAQGFYMITAWDDKNQKISHTFEIKEYVLPKYEVNIDFPSIITSQEEEVTLKVCAKYTYGKPVLGSVIAEVCGQSYDYYDWRPDSDPDVCKKYSMMVRCPLHTQNCYLLEQTDFQDYAYNPSAYLYVRPFYSKSKSFLIVNAEKGKQLFYINNHFVVLLSKCIFTVCIVLQHALFCFRTKTHFVFIKENTGELTFTMKKTAALTPYAQVVVYTVLPNGEAVADSMDFPIEECLPNKVSLKFSSPTELPGERTSLNLEASPGSLCSVRAIDESVLLLKPEAELDAGVGIKIATNSDVKAPDLEMPFLSDFIYKLSIQTATMEESGPVDLVEPEMRPEMRPEMGPEMGLGPNVEKRTQKIRKFFPETWIWDLIPVGKSGYVDLAKTVPDTITKWAAGAFCTSRVGFGVAPKTDLTAFKPFFVSLTLPYSVIRGETFTLKATVFNYLPKCIMVTLADSPQFTAQPCRGCTYTQCVCSEESKTFQWTVAPSELGKVNITVRTGAVRSKVLCDNEVVTLPDKGRTDTVMQSVLVEVHQPQETSVSLTLPTVFVKDSAKSFVTVLGDLMGRALKNIGDLLAMPYGCGEQNMLRFAPNIYILQYLESSGQLTPEIKDQAITFLESGYQRELTYKHDDGSYSAFGRNDPSGNTWLTAFVMKSFSGAKKYIFIDQANIDQAKNWLGQQQQSNGCFASVGKLFNNMLKGGVNDEVTLSAYITAALLELGIQETDPVVAKSLACLKESSHNIDNTYVTALLSYTFTLAGDEEMRQTLLSNLDKQAKREGVGRYWTLANNAQPMGSVEVETSAYVLLALLSGPSLPGFGLNYSAGIVHWLSKQQNANGGFSSTQDTVVALQALAKYSAATYNAEGFISITVTSPSGQRNQFTVNQDNRLLYQEKQLQEATGTYELRAEGKGCVFVQVCALHYKCYKILIFQINSVSIHQGILKKYNIKYTAKI
;
A
#
# COMPACT_ATOMS: atom_id res chain seq x y z
N MET A 1 -37.71 72.16 -3.65
CA MET A 1 -38.33 73.05 -4.66
C MET A 1 -37.33 73.20 -5.79
N LEU A 2 -37.81 72.95 -7.01
CA LEU A 2 -37.29 73.26 -8.36
C LEU A 2 -35.90 73.90 -8.56
N LEU A 3 -35.17 73.36 -9.57
CA LEU A 3 -34.42 74.04 -10.67
C LEU A 3 -33.31 75.06 -10.26
N SER A 4 -32.18 75.27 -10.93
CA SER A 4 -31.62 74.89 -12.24
C SER A 4 -30.33 75.72 -12.47
N LEU A 5 -29.51 75.31 -13.46
CA LEU A 5 -28.61 76.12 -14.32
C LEU A 5 -27.18 76.51 -13.83
N LEU A 6 -26.21 75.89 -14.50
CA LEU A 6 -24.86 76.35 -14.90
C LEU A 6 -24.93 77.63 -15.81
N PRO A 7 -23.88 78.48 -16.02
CA PRO A 7 -22.52 78.08 -16.48
C PRO A 7 -21.27 78.93 -16.04
N LEU A 8 -20.09 78.41 -16.44
CA LEU A 8 -18.65 78.84 -16.46
C LEU A 8 -18.32 80.31 -16.90
N PRO A 9 -17.03 80.79 -17.05
CA PRO A 9 -15.68 80.46 -16.48
C PRO A 9 -14.79 81.70 -16.14
N LEU A 10 -13.55 81.51 -15.59
CA LEU A 10 -12.22 82.14 -15.93
C LEU A 10 -11.26 82.00 -14.70
N LEU A 11 -10.30 81.07 -14.64
CA LEU A 11 -8.94 81.01 -15.22
C LEU A 11 -7.94 82.08 -14.72
N LEU A 12 -7.02 81.69 -13.82
CA LEU A 12 -5.58 82.03 -13.77
C LEU A 12 -4.93 81.17 -12.66
N LEU A 13 -4.31 80.04 -13.01
CA LEU A 13 -2.87 79.86 -13.33
C LEU A 13 -1.98 79.83 -12.08
N LEU A 14 -1.70 78.60 -11.61
CA LEU A 14 -0.47 78.24 -10.92
C LEU A 14 0.16 77.10 -11.72
N GLN A 15 1.24 77.44 -12.41
CA GLN A 15 2.13 76.49 -13.09
C GLN A 15 2.73 75.55 -12.03
N CYS A 16 2.50 74.25 -12.17
CA CYS A 16 3.47 73.25 -11.75
C CYS A 16 4.14 72.74 -13.03
N SER A 17 5.45 72.90 -13.07
CA SER A 17 6.34 72.42 -14.11
C SER A 17 6.10 70.93 -14.41
N GLU A 18 5.82 70.62 -15.67
CA GLU A 18 6.04 69.28 -16.21
C GLU A 18 7.55 69.00 -16.21
N THR A 19 8.04 68.36 -15.14
CA THR A 19 9.30 67.61 -15.24
C THR A 19 8.97 66.27 -15.88
N SER A 20 9.28 66.16 -17.17
CA SER A 20 9.45 64.89 -17.87
C SER A 20 10.58 64.11 -17.19
N GLU A 21 10.27 63.32 -16.15
CA GLU A 21 11.18 62.26 -15.70
C GLU A 21 11.27 61.22 -16.82
N ALA A 22 12.47 61.10 -17.39
CA ALA A 22 12.78 60.08 -18.38
C ALA A 22 12.57 58.69 -17.76
N THR A 23 11.68 57.90 -18.35
CA THR A 23 11.47 56.51 -17.96
C THR A 23 12.71 55.68 -18.28
N ASP A 24 13.15 54.87 -17.33
CA ASP A 24 14.27 53.93 -17.53
C ASP A 24 13.80 52.67 -18.27
N PRO A 25 14.65 52.12 -19.19
CA PRO A 25 14.28 50.94 -19.95
C PRO A 25 14.19 49.72 -19.04
N ILE A 26 13.10 48.96 -19.16
CA ILE A 26 12.83 47.78 -18.33
C ILE A 26 13.02 46.51 -19.16
N TYR A 27 13.79 45.56 -18.62
CA TYR A 27 14.06 44.25 -19.22
C TYR A 27 13.48 43.14 -18.34
N LEU A 28 12.68 42.25 -18.92
CA LEU A 28 12.10 41.13 -18.18
C LEU A 28 12.13 39.86 -19.03
N VAL A 29 12.65 38.78 -18.46
CA VAL A 29 12.64 37.44 -19.05
C VAL A 29 12.03 36.49 -18.03
N THR A 30 11.07 35.69 -18.45
CA THR A 30 10.33 34.75 -17.60
C THR A 30 10.45 33.34 -18.14
N VAL A 31 10.69 32.40 -17.24
CA VAL A 31 10.86 30.96 -17.50
C VAL A 31 10.50 30.19 -16.22
N THR A 32 10.16 28.91 -16.35
CA THR A 32 9.85 28.02 -15.23
C THR A 32 11.09 27.69 -14.40
N SER A 33 10.97 27.65 -13.07
CA SER A 33 12.07 27.27 -12.16
C SER A 33 12.31 25.76 -12.13
N GLN A 34 11.29 24.97 -12.46
CA GLN A 34 11.38 23.53 -12.64
C GLN A 34 10.77 23.12 -13.99
N ALA A 35 11.43 22.20 -14.67
CA ALA A 35 11.00 21.68 -15.97
C ALA A 35 11.16 20.16 -16.02
N VAL A 36 10.37 19.48 -16.85
CA VAL A 36 10.48 18.01 -17.04
C VAL A 36 11.20 17.71 -18.34
N GLY A 37 12.21 16.87 -18.29
CA GLY A 37 13.02 16.48 -19.44
C GLY A 37 12.16 15.86 -20.55
N GLY A 38 12.28 16.40 -21.77
CA GLY A 38 11.49 15.98 -22.94
C GLY A 38 10.19 16.75 -23.17
N ASN A 39 9.68 17.48 -22.16
CA ASN A 39 8.51 18.35 -22.30
C ASN A 39 8.86 19.64 -23.08
N THR A 40 7.82 20.32 -23.57
CA THR A 40 7.94 21.62 -24.23
C THR A 40 7.61 22.71 -23.24
N GLU A 41 8.58 23.58 -22.98
CA GLU A 41 8.45 24.72 -22.07
C GLU A 41 8.42 26.02 -22.86
N THR A 42 7.93 27.09 -22.23
CA THR A 42 7.82 28.41 -22.86
C THR A 42 8.68 29.43 -22.12
N LEU A 43 9.46 30.20 -22.86
CA LEU A 43 10.21 31.35 -22.36
C LEU A 43 9.66 32.64 -22.97
N CYS A 44 9.36 33.64 -22.14
CA CYS A 44 8.82 34.93 -22.59
C CYS A 44 9.78 36.07 -22.24
N ALA A 45 10.13 36.89 -23.24
CA ALA A 45 11.01 38.05 -23.10
C ALA A 45 10.27 39.35 -23.42
N HIS A 46 10.54 40.38 -22.62
CA HIS A 46 9.92 41.69 -22.66
C HIS A 46 10.99 42.79 -22.55
N ILE A 47 10.90 43.79 -23.42
CA ILE A 47 11.72 45.00 -23.35
C ILE A 47 10.80 46.20 -23.51
N HIS A 48 10.78 47.09 -22.51
CA HIS A 48 9.96 48.30 -22.49
C HIS A 48 10.81 49.55 -22.70
N GLU A 49 10.36 50.41 -23.61
CA GLU A 49 10.94 51.72 -23.95
C GLU A 49 12.46 51.68 -24.15
N PRO A 50 12.97 50.90 -25.13
CA PRO A 50 14.41 50.82 -25.39
C PRO A 50 14.95 52.18 -25.84
N LYS A 51 15.97 52.69 -25.12
CA LYS A 51 16.63 53.98 -25.43
C LYS A 51 17.54 53.92 -26.67
N GLU A 52 17.93 52.71 -27.08
CA GLU A 52 18.80 52.43 -28.23
C GLU A 52 18.41 51.12 -28.92
N THR A 53 19.06 50.81 -30.05
CA THR A 53 18.86 49.52 -30.73
C THR A 53 19.51 48.38 -29.96
N LEU A 54 18.71 47.43 -29.49
CA LEU A 54 19.18 46.31 -28.66
C LEU A 54 19.13 44.95 -29.38
N SER A 55 19.95 44.01 -28.90
CA SER A 55 19.90 42.59 -29.25
C SER A 55 19.79 41.74 -27.98
N ILE A 56 18.99 40.68 -28.02
CA ILE A 56 18.78 39.76 -26.91
C ILE A 56 19.13 38.34 -27.34
N VAL A 57 19.90 37.65 -26.49
CA VAL A 57 20.28 36.26 -26.64
C VAL A 57 19.99 35.54 -25.32
N VAL A 58 19.26 34.43 -25.40
CA VAL A 58 18.97 33.57 -24.27
C VAL A 58 19.42 32.15 -24.59
N THR A 59 20.30 31.60 -23.75
CA THR A 59 20.89 30.27 -23.92
C THR A 59 20.67 29.42 -22.67
N LEU A 60 20.24 28.18 -22.85
CA LEU A 60 20.21 27.15 -21.82
C LEU A 60 21.51 26.35 -21.87
N ARG A 61 22.20 26.25 -20.74
CA ARG A 61 23.44 25.50 -20.53
C ARG A 61 23.15 24.35 -19.58
N ASN A 62 23.32 23.13 -20.05
CA ASN A 62 23.23 21.91 -19.25
C ASN A 62 24.54 21.13 -19.43
N ASP A 63 25.31 21.01 -18.35
CA ASP A 63 26.71 20.58 -18.38
C ASP A 63 27.55 21.38 -19.40
N ASP A 64 27.96 20.75 -20.51
CA ASP A 64 28.74 21.32 -21.64
C ASP A 64 27.91 21.58 -22.90
N ARG A 65 26.59 21.34 -22.87
CA ARG A 65 25.70 21.55 -24.02
C ARG A 65 25.03 22.91 -23.92
N TYR A 66 25.12 23.68 -25.01
CA TYR A 66 24.48 24.98 -25.16
C TYR A 66 23.30 24.88 -26.14
N LEU A 67 22.12 25.29 -25.68
CA LEU A 67 20.92 25.42 -26.50
C LEU A 67 20.48 26.88 -26.54
N THR A 68 20.59 27.52 -27.70
CA THR A 68 20.05 28.87 -27.90
C THR A 68 18.53 28.83 -28.01
N ILE A 69 17.82 29.40 -27.03
CA ILE A 69 16.36 29.42 -26.98
C ILE A 69 15.81 30.60 -27.78
N LEU A 70 16.39 31.80 -27.59
CA LEU A 70 15.95 33.03 -28.23
C LEU A 70 17.17 33.83 -28.71
N GLN A 71 17.16 34.25 -29.97
CA GLN A 71 18.10 35.21 -30.51
C GLN A 71 17.34 36.20 -31.38
N GLN A 72 17.41 37.48 -31.01
CA GLN A 72 16.76 38.56 -31.74
C GLN A 72 17.65 39.80 -31.77
N GLY A 73 17.89 40.33 -32.97
CA GLY A 73 18.59 41.59 -33.18
C GLY A 73 17.65 42.74 -33.55
N SER A 74 18.18 43.95 -33.48
CA SER A 74 17.55 45.19 -33.98
C SER A 74 16.21 45.54 -33.33
N ILE A 75 16.17 45.52 -32.00
CA ILE A 75 14.98 45.89 -31.21
C ILE A 75 14.99 47.40 -30.96
N ASN A 76 14.10 48.12 -31.64
CA ASN A 76 14.01 49.60 -31.60
C ASN A 76 12.76 50.12 -30.87
N ASN A 77 11.77 49.26 -30.66
CA ASN A 77 10.49 49.57 -30.02
C ASN A 77 10.20 48.53 -28.92
N ASN A 78 9.12 48.74 -28.15
CA ASN A 78 8.60 47.76 -27.19
C ASN A 78 8.56 46.34 -27.78
N PHE A 79 9.32 45.41 -27.19
CA PHE A 79 9.46 44.04 -27.65
C PHE A 79 8.79 43.07 -26.69
N TYR A 80 8.04 42.12 -27.24
CA TYR A 80 7.44 41.02 -26.51
C TYR A 80 7.44 39.78 -27.39
N LYS A 81 8.05 38.69 -26.92
CA LYS A 81 8.09 37.41 -27.64
C LYS A 81 8.15 36.25 -26.67
N CYS A 82 7.27 35.28 -26.87
CA CYS A 82 7.32 33.97 -26.21
C CYS A 82 7.80 32.91 -27.21
N VAL A 83 8.72 32.06 -26.79
CA VAL A 83 9.30 30.97 -27.59
C VAL A 83 9.15 29.66 -26.84
N ASN A 84 8.63 28.66 -27.54
CA ASN A 84 8.55 27.29 -27.02
C ASN A 84 9.87 26.58 -27.33
N PHE A 85 10.44 25.91 -26.34
CA PHE A 85 11.65 25.10 -26.49
C PHE A 85 11.47 23.72 -25.87
N LYS A 86 12.19 22.73 -26.39
CA LYS A 86 12.14 21.36 -25.86
C LYS A 86 13.24 21.18 -24.82
N VAL A 87 12.85 20.76 -23.62
CA VAL A 87 13.78 20.56 -22.51
C VAL A 87 14.62 19.29 -22.78
N PRO A 88 15.95 19.33 -22.60
CA PRO A 88 16.80 18.15 -22.72
C PRO A 88 16.32 17.01 -21.81
N VAL A 89 16.31 15.77 -22.32
CA VAL A 89 15.98 14.60 -21.50
C VAL A 89 17.16 14.27 -20.60
N VAL A 90 16.89 14.12 -19.31
CA VAL A 90 17.88 13.79 -18.26
C VAL A 90 17.45 12.51 -17.56
N THR A 91 18.42 11.71 -17.11
CA THR A 91 18.18 10.43 -16.43
C THR A 91 18.05 10.59 -14.92
N VAL A 92 18.74 11.59 -14.36
CA VAL A 92 18.70 11.99 -12.94
C VAL A 92 18.32 13.46 -12.85
N LYS A 93 17.84 13.90 -11.68
CA LYS A 93 17.58 15.33 -11.43
C LYS A 93 18.85 16.13 -11.68
N SER A 94 18.80 17.12 -12.57
CA SER A 94 19.96 17.93 -12.95
C SER A 94 19.63 19.41 -12.89
N VAL A 95 20.62 20.24 -12.57
CA VAL A 95 20.49 21.71 -12.57
C VAL A 95 21.06 22.25 -13.88
N ALA A 96 20.29 23.08 -14.58
CA ALA A 96 20.71 23.76 -15.80
C ALA A 96 20.70 25.28 -15.61
N SER A 97 21.61 26.00 -16.26
CA SER A 97 21.70 27.46 -16.20
C SER A 97 21.05 28.10 -17.42
N ILE A 98 20.27 29.15 -17.23
CA ILE A 98 19.77 30.03 -18.30
C ILE A 98 20.57 31.32 -18.27
N ASP A 99 21.31 31.57 -19.34
CA ASP A 99 22.11 32.77 -19.54
C ASP A 99 21.33 33.74 -20.46
N VAL A 100 21.09 34.96 -19.97
CA VAL A 100 20.44 36.05 -20.69
C VAL A 100 21.47 37.14 -20.95
N ALA A 101 21.67 37.49 -22.22
CA ALA A 101 22.53 38.59 -22.64
C ALA A 101 21.74 39.61 -23.48
N ILE A 102 21.77 40.88 -23.06
CA ILE A 102 21.19 42.01 -23.80
C ILE A 102 22.34 42.96 -24.16
N LEU A 103 22.52 43.22 -25.45
CA LEU A 103 23.63 44.02 -25.99
C LEU A 103 23.09 45.17 -26.86
N GLY A 104 23.51 46.39 -26.54
CA GLY A 104 23.31 47.63 -27.28
C GLY A 104 24.64 48.33 -27.58
N ALA A 105 24.59 49.58 -28.05
CA ALA A 105 25.79 50.38 -28.28
C ALA A 105 26.39 50.90 -26.96
N GLU A 106 25.54 51.23 -25.98
CA GLU A 106 25.94 51.67 -24.62
C GLU A 106 25.52 50.69 -23.51
N THR A 107 24.49 49.87 -23.73
CA THR A 107 23.94 48.95 -22.73
C THR A 107 24.50 47.52 -22.89
N SER A 108 25.07 46.96 -21.83
CA SER A 108 25.49 45.54 -21.77
C SER A 108 25.02 44.89 -20.48
N LEU A 109 24.00 44.04 -20.57
CA LEU A 109 23.43 43.32 -19.44
C LEU A 109 23.63 41.82 -19.63
N LYS A 110 24.21 41.15 -18.62
CA LYS A 110 24.27 39.69 -18.55
C LYS A 110 23.71 39.22 -17.22
N LYS A 111 22.80 38.25 -17.25
CA LYS A 111 22.23 37.63 -16.06
C LYS A 111 22.12 36.13 -16.27
N THR A 112 22.46 35.38 -15.24
CA THR A 112 22.33 33.92 -15.22
C THR A 112 21.36 33.53 -14.10
N THR A 113 20.51 32.54 -14.36
CA THR A 113 19.60 31.92 -13.38
C THR A 113 19.67 30.40 -13.53
N GLU A 114 19.30 29.66 -12.49
CA GLU A 114 19.35 28.19 -12.48
C GLU A 114 17.92 27.62 -12.48
N ILE A 115 17.73 26.53 -13.22
CA ILE A 115 16.48 25.79 -13.29
C ILE A 115 16.73 24.31 -12.98
N LEU A 116 15.78 23.66 -12.32
CA LEU A 116 15.83 22.23 -12.05
C LEU A 116 15.15 21.43 -13.17
N ILE A 117 15.85 20.47 -13.77
CA ILE A 117 15.29 19.55 -14.75
C ILE A 117 15.03 18.20 -14.06
N ASN A 118 13.76 17.84 -13.98
CA ASN A 118 13.31 16.54 -13.48
C ASN A 118 13.25 15.51 -14.62
N PRO A 119 13.65 14.24 -14.40
CA PRO A 119 13.48 13.19 -15.39
C PRO A 119 12.00 12.89 -15.64
N PRO A 120 11.60 12.46 -16.86
CA PRO A 120 10.22 12.10 -17.15
C PRO A 120 9.79 10.90 -16.31
N GLN A 121 8.66 11.02 -15.63
CA GLN A 121 8.05 9.98 -14.81
C GLN A 121 6.88 9.32 -15.54
N ASN A 122 6.76 8.00 -15.35
CA ASN A 122 5.65 7.21 -15.85
C ASN A 122 4.66 6.99 -14.71
N LEU A 123 3.37 7.09 -15.01
CA LEU A 123 2.29 6.76 -14.08
C LEU A 123 2.00 5.27 -14.18
N LEU A 124 2.17 4.58 -13.05
CA LEU A 124 2.01 3.14 -12.93
C LEU A 124 0.95 2.84 -11.88
N PHE A 125 0.03 1.92 -12.16
CA PHE A 125 -0.89 1.36 -11.16
C PHE A 125 -1.24 -0.10 -11.47
N ILE A 126 -1.60 -0.85 -10.42
CA ILE A 126 -2.03 -2.24 -10.52
C ILE A 126 -3.50 -2.32 -10.07
N GLN A 127 -4.33 -3.03 -10.83
CA GLN A 127 -5.73 -3.29 -10.49
C GLN A 127 -5.97 -4.80 -10.41
N SER A 128 -6.52 -5.27 -9.29
CA SER A 128 -7.04 -6.63 -9.14
C SER A 128 -8.51 -6.75 -9.56
N ASP A 129 -8.97 -7.98 -9.87
CA ASP A 129 -10.38 -8.21 -10.14
C ASP A 129 -11.28 -8.04 -8.90
N LYS A 130 -10.71 -8.25 -7.72
CA LYS A 130 -11.33 -7.99 -6.42
C LYS A 130 -10.28 -7.79 -5.30
N PRO A 131 -10.65 -7.12 -4.19
CA PRO A 131 -9.73 -6.84 -3.08
C PRO A 131 -9.54 -8.02 -2.10
N ILE A 132 -10.43 -9.02 -2.15
CA ILE A 132 -10.42 -10.20 -1.25
C ILE A 132 -10.72 -11.49 -2.02
N TYR A 133 -9.99 -12.56 -1.71
CA TYR A 133 -10.10 -13.88 -2.35
C TYR A 133 -10.30 -14.98 -1.30
N LYS A 134 -10.94 -16.06 -1.72
CA LYS A 134 -10.99 -17.33 -0.97
C LYS A 134 -9.75 -18.18 -1.31
N PRO A 135 -9.28 -19.02 -0.38
CA PRO A 135 -8.27 -20.04 -0.69
C PRO A 135 -8.65 -20.86 -1.94
N GLY A 136 -7.67 -21.13 -2.80
CA GLY A 136 -7.87 -21.87 -4.06
C GLY A 136 -8.45 -21.08 -5.24
N GLN A 137 -8.78 -19.79 -5.09
CA GLN A 137 -9.24 -18.97 -6.22
C GLN A 137 -8.07 -18.48 -7.11
N THR A 138 -8.37 -18.22 -8.38
CA THR A 138 -7.42 -17.60 -9.31
C THR A 138 -7.45 -16.08 -9.13
N ILE A 139 -6.29 -15.49 -8.86
CA ILE A 139 -6.07 -14.05 -8.79
C ILE A 139 -5.90 -13.51 -10.21
N LYS A 140 -6.62 -12.46 -10.58
CA LYS A 140 -6.45 -11.77 -11.85
C LYS A 140 -6.09 -10.31 -11.59
N PHE A 141 -5.09 -9.80 -12.29
CA PHE A 141 -4.63 -8.44 -12.11
C PHE A 141 -4.08 -7.83 -13.40
N ARG A 142 -4.19 -6.51 -13.49
CA ARG A 142 -3.71 -5.69 -14.61
C ARG A 142 -2.70 -4.68 -14.11
N ILE A 143 -1.65 -4.43 -14.88
CA ILE A 143 -0.68 -3.36 -14.65
C ILE A 143 -0.86 -2.34 -15.78
N VAL A 144 -1.05 -1.08 -15.42
CA VAL A 144 -1.25 0.02 -16.37
C VAL A 144 -0.03 0.94 -16.33
N SER A 145 0.43 1.36 -17.50
CA SER A 145 1.57 2.26 -17.70
C SER A 145 1.21 3.41 -18.63
N LEU A 146 1.31 4.62 -18.10
CA LEU A 146 1.03 5.88 -18.79
C LEU A 146 2.23 6.81 -18.65
N ASP A 147 2.37 7.76 -19.57
CA ASP A 147 3.33 8.86 -19.42
C ASP A 147 2.74 10.05 -18.64
N SER A 148 3.52 11.12 -18.46
CA SER A 148 3.11 12.36 -17.81
C SER A 148 1.96 13.09 -18.50
N ASN A 149 1.65 12.76 -19.77
CA ASN A 149 0.52 13.30 -20.53
C ASN A 149 -0.69 12.34 -20.55
N LEU A 150 -0.69 11.30 -19.69
CA LEU A 150 -1.71 10.25 -19.64
C LEU A 150 -1.83 9.44 -20.94
N LEU A 151 -0.80 9.42 -21.79
CA LEU A 151 -0.75 8.59 -22.97
C LEU A 151 -0.21 7.20 -22.60
N PRO A 152 -0.68 6.13 -23.25
CA PRO A 152 -0.21 4.78 -22.98
C PRO A 152 1.28 4.64 -23.32
N HIS A 153 2.06 4.21 -22.33
CA HIS A 153 3.49 3.96 -22.48
C HIS A 153 3.74 2.45 -22.52
N ASN A 154 4.36 1.97 -23.61
CA ASN A 154 4.74 0.57 -23.72
C ASN A 154 6.15 0.39 -23.16
N GLN A 155 6.25 -0.28 -22.02
CA GLN A 155 7.52 -0.58 -21.35
C GLN A 155 7.62 -2.07 -21.05
N VAL A 156 8.85 -2.49 -20.72
CA VAL A 156 9.15 -3.86 -20.30
C VAL A 156 9.29 -3.85 -18.79
N PHE A 157 8.45 -4.61 -18.10
CA PHE A 157 8.65 -4.93 -16.69
C PHE A 157 9.65 -6.07 -16.60
N GLY A 158 10.85 -5.78 -16.08
CA GLY A 158 11.93 -6.77 -15.96
C GLY A 158 11.50 -7.95 -15.09
N THR A 159 10.81 -7.65 -13.97
CA THR A 159 10.21 -8.67 -13.10
C THR A 159 8.86 -8.19 -12.56
N VAL A 160 7.86 -9.06 -12.60
CA VAL A 160 6.62 -8.96 -11.83
C VAL A 160 6.58 -10.15 -10.88
N GLU A 161 6.28 -9.94 -9.61
CA GLU A 161 6.24 -10.99 -8.60
C GLU A 161 4.95 -10.93 -7.77
N LEU A 162 4.57 -12.09 -7.22
CA LEU A 162 3.51 -12.23 -6.23
C LEU A 162 4.10 -12.80 -4.94
N GLN A 163 3.82 -12.14 -3.82
CA GLN A 163 4.30 -12.51 -2.49
C GLN A 163 3.16 -12.97 -1.56
N ASP A 164 3.44 -13.99 -0.77
CA ASP A 164 2.56 -14.47 0.30
C ASP A 164 2.70 -13.64 1.61
N PRO A 165 1.84 -13.86 2.63
CA PRO A 165 1.92 -13.16 3.91
C PRO A 165 3.23 -13.41 4.67
N ASN A 166 3.98 -14.46 4.31
CA ASN A 166 5.28 -14.80 4.88
C ASN A 166 6.45 -14.24 4.04
N SER A 167 6.18 -13.34 3.09
CA SER A 167 7.15 -12.74 2.17
C SER A 167 7.87 -13.73 1.23
N ASN A 168 7.31 -14.92 1.00
CA ASN A 168 7.77 -15.82 -0.05
C ASN A 168 7.30 -15.34 -1.41
N ARG A 169 8.18 -15.37 -2.41
CA ARG A 169 7.80 -15.17 -3.82
C ARG A 169 7.15 -16.45 -4.35
N ILE A 170 5.84 -16.43 -4.53
CA ILE A 170 5.03 -17.57 -5.02
C ILE A 170 4.68 -17.48 -6.51
N GLY A 171 4.81 -16.30 -7.11
CA GLY A 171 4.64 -16.08 -8.54
C GLY A 171 5.70 -15.15 -9.10
N GLN A 172 6.14 -15.40 -10.33
CA GLN A 172 7.13 -14.58 -11.03
C GLN A 172 6.86 -14.58 -12.53
N TRP A 173 6.91 -13.40 -13.14
CA TRP A 173 6.86 -13.19 -14.59
C TRP A 173 8.03 -12.30 -14.99
N LEU A 174 8.84 -12.76 -15.94
CA LEU A 174 10.03 -12.06 -16.41
C LEU A 174 9.76 -11.37 -17.75
N ASN A 175 10.35 -10.19 -17.95
CA ASN A 175 10.37 -9.43 -19.20
C ASN A 175 8.97 -9.29 -19.85
N GLN A 176 7.98 -8.91 -19.06
CA GLN A 176 6.61 -8.75 -19.54
C GLN A 176 6.40 -7.35 -20.14
N THR A 177 5.85 -7.27 -21.35
CA THR A 177 5.68 -6.01 -22.07
C THR A 177 4.23 -5.54 -22.02
N THR A 178 4.00 -4.25 -21.76
CA THR A 178 2.67 -3.65 -21.88
C THR A 178 2.25 -3.51 -23.34
N ARG A 179 0.95 -3.68 -23.62
CA ARG A 179 0.33 -3.46 -24.93
C ARG A 179 -0.69 -2.35 -24.82
N ILE A 180 -0.45 -1.22 -25.50
CA ILE A 180 -1.26 0.01 -25.37
C ILE A 180 -1.35 0.41 -23.87
N GLY A 181 -0.22 0.33 -23.17
CA GLY A 181 -0.13 0.70 -21.76
C GLY A 181 -0.80 -0.27 -20.77
N ILE A 182 -1.28 -1.45 -21.19
CA ILE A 182 -1.91 -2.44 -20.29
C ILE A 182 -1.18 -3.79 -20.37
N LEU A 183 -0.93 -4.43 -19.23
CA LEU A 183 -0.46 -5.79 -19.08
C LEU A 183 -1.47 -6.57 -18.21
N ASP A 184 -1.94 -7.73 -18.67
CA ASP A 184 -2.96 -8.57 -17.99
C ASP A 184 -2.33 -9.91 -17.60
N LEU A 185 -2.40 -10.25 -16.30
CA LEU A 185 -1.79 -11.43 -15.71
C LEU A 185 -2.76 -12.16 -14.77
N SER A 186 -2.53 -13.45 -14.55
CA SER A 186 -3.30 -14.25 -13.62
C SER A 186 -2.47 -15.34 -12.94
N HIS A 187 -2.88 -15.74 -11.74
CA HIS A 187 -2.20 -16.76 -10.93
C HIS A 187 -3.21 -17.62 -10.17
N SER A 188 -3.08 -18.94 -10.27
CA SER A 188 -3.98 -19.88 -9.59
C SER A 188 -3.45 -20.23 -8.20
N MET A 189 -4.22 -19.93 -7.15
CA MET A 189 -3.82 -20.24 -5.77
C MET A 189 -4.09 -21.70 -5.38
N SER A 190 -3.30 -22.20 -4.43
CA SER A 190 -3.55 -23.48 -3.76
C SER A 190 -4.79 -23.39 -2.84
N PRO A 191 -5.62 -24.44 -2.72
CA PRO A 191 -6.70 -24.50 -1.73
C PRO A 191 -6.23 -24.34 -0.28
N GLU A 192 -4.97 -24.70 0.00
CA GLU A 192 -4.32 -24.58 1.31
C GLU A 192 -3.51 -23.27 1.47
N ALA A 193 -3.72 -22.28 0.60
CA ALA A 193 -3.03 -21.00 0.68
C ALA A 193 -3.25 -20.34 2.06
N ALA A 194 -2.17 -19.81 2.64
CA ALA A 194 -2.22 -19.15 3.94
C ALA A 194 -3.15 -17.93 3.91
N GLN A 195 -3.95 -17.76 4.96
CA GLN A 195 -4.81 -16.58 5.11
C GLN A 195 -3.96 -15.36 5.49
N GLY A 196 -4.29 -14.18 4.95
CA GLY A 196 -3.57 -12.94 5.21
C GLY A 196 -3.43 -12.05 3.98
N PHE A 197 -2.55 -11.06 4.09
CA PHE A 197 -2.29 -10.09 3.01
C PHE A 197 -1.20 -10.59 2.06
N TYR A 198 -1.51 -10.53 0.77
CA TYR A 198 -0.62 -10.84 -0.33
C TYR A 198 -0.26 -9.54 -1.04
N MET A 199 0.93 -9.51 -1.65
CA MET A 199 1.43 -8.32 -2.32
C MET A 199 1.94 -8.66 -3.73
N ILE A 200 1.43 -7.93 -4.72
CA ILE A 200 1.94 -7.94 -6.10
C ILE A 200 2.97 -6.82 -6.18
N THR A 201 4.17 -7.11 -6.70
CA THR A 201 5.20 -6.08 -6.93
C THR A 201 5.68 -6.16 -8.39
N ALA A 202 5.86 -5.02 -9.04
CA ALA A 202 6.46 -4.94 -10.38
C ALA A 202 7.57 -3.88 -10.40
N TRP A 203 8.61 -4.14 -11.20
CA TRP A 203 9.73 -3.22 -11.43
C TRP A 203 9.78 -2.80 -12.89
N ASP A 204 9.81 -1.50 -13.13
CA ASP A 204 9.97 -0.94 -14.47
C ASP A 204 11.44 -1.00 -14.96
N ASP A 205 11.70 -0.46 -16.15
CA ASP A 205 13.02 -0.40 -16.77
C ASP A 205 14.01 0.53 -16.04
N LYS A 206 13.50 1.43 -15.19
CA LYS A 206 14.25 2.33 -14.33
C LYS A 206 14.41 1.77 -12.90
N ASN A 207 14.07 0.50 -12.68
CA ASN A 207 14.03 -0.16 -11.37
C ASN A 207 13.11 0.52 -10.33
N GLN A 208 12.11 1.31 -10.77
CA GLN A 208 11.08 1.83 -9.88
C GLN A 208 10.09 0.72 -9.53
N LYS A 209 9.78 0.63 -8.23
CA LYS A 209 8.91 -0.38 -7.66
C LYS A 209 7.47 0.13 -7.57
N ILE A 210 6.53 -0.69 -8.03
CA ILE A 210 5.11 -0.52 -7.75
C ILE A 210 4.54 -1.75 -7.03
N SER A 211 3.64 -1.52 -6.07
CA SER A 211 3.01 -2.60 -5.31
C SER A 211 1.50 -2.43 -5.16
N HIS A 212 0.79 -3.55 -5.10
CA HIS A 212 -0.64 -3.62 -4.79
C HIS A 212 -0.93 -4.78 -3.86
N THR A 213 -1.79 -4.55 -2.88
CA THR A 213 -2.09 -5.52 -1.82
C THR A 213 -3.53 -6.00 -1.91
N PHE A 214 -3.72 -7.29 -1.65
CA PHE A 214 -5.04 -7.92 -1.56
C PHE A 214 -5.02 -8.97 -0.44
N GLU A 215 -6.17 -9.43 0.00
CA GLU A 215 -6.27 -10.37 1.13
C GLU A 215 -6.85 -11.72 0.70
N ILE A 216 -6.33 -12.81 1.24
CA ILE A 216 -6.93 -14.13 1.14
C ILE A 216 -7.48 -14.53 2.51
N LYS A 217 -8.77 -14.85 2.56
CA LYS A 217 -9.48 -15.21 3.79
C LYS A 217 -10.64 -16.15 3.50
N GLU A 218 -11.00 -16.96 4.48
CA GLU A 218 -12.23 -17.74 4.44
C GLU A 218 -13.42 -16.85 4.82
N TYR A 219 -14.33 -16.61 3.86
CA TYR A 219 -15.50 -15.75 4.08
C TYR A 219 -16.75 -16.26 3.38
N VAL A 220 -17.89 -15.78 3.86
CA VAL A 220 -19.21 -15.91 3.22
C VAL A 220 -19.68 -14.51 2.83
N LEU A 221 -20.24 -14.38 1.63
CA LEU A 221 -20.70 -13.10 1.11
C LEU A 221 -21.90 -12.56 1.92
N PRO A 222 -21.86 -11.29 2.38
CA PRO A 222 -22.99 -10.65 3.03
C PRO A 222 -24.10 -10.42 2.02
N LYS A 223 -25.35 -10.66 2.42
CA LYS A 223 -26.53 -10.52 1.56
C LYS A 223 -27.23 -9.17 1.68
N TYR A 224 -26.80 -8.37 2.65
CA TYR A 224 -27.35 -7.06 2.94
C TYR A 224 -26.25 -6.13 3.43
N GLU A 225 -26.42 -4.85 3.14
CA GLU A 225 -25.61 -3.75 3.64
C GLU A 225 -26.31 -3.12 4.85
N VAL A 226 -25.53 -2.67 5.82
CA VAL A 226 -26.00 -1.87 6.95
C VAL A 226 -25.38 -0.49 6.83
N ASN A 227 -26.22 0.50 6.52
CA ASN A 227 -25.84 1.90 6.47
C ASN A 227 -26.04 2.50 7.85
N ILE A 228 -24.95 2.98 8.43
CA ILE A 228 -24.94 3.70 9.70
C ILE A 228 -24.66 5.16 9.37
N ASP A 229 -25.69 5.99 9.48
CA ASP A 229 -25.61 7.43 9.35
C ASP A 229 -25.49 8.01 10.76
N PHE A 230 -24.25 8.38 11.10
CA PHE A 230 -23.85 9.01 12.35
C PHE A 230 -23.01 10.24 11.97
N PRO A 231 -23.29 11.43 12.54
CA PRO A 231 -22.59 12.65 12.14
C PRO A 231 -21.09 12.51 12.39
N SER A 232 -20.30 12.95 11.41
CA SER A 232 -18.83 12.88 11.45
C SER A 232 -18.22 13.87 12.44
N ILE A 233 -18.96 14.90 12.83
CA ILE A 233 -18.57 15.92 13.79
C ILE A 233 -19.74 16.10 14.76
N ILE A 234 -19.44 16.07 16.06
CA ILE A 234 -20.37 16.39 17.13
C ILE A 234 -19.81 17.64 17.80
N THR A 235 -20.64 18.67 17.95
CA THR A 235 -20.22 19.88 18.67
C THR A 235 -20.39 19.67 20.16
N SER A 236 -19.51 20.27 20.97
CA SER A 236 -19.56 20.15 22.43
C SER A 236 -20.82 20.78 23.07
N GLN A 237 -21.61 21.52 22.29
CA GLN A 237 -22.86 22.14 22.72
C GLN A 237 -24.10 21.28 22.41
N GLU A 238 -23.96 20.23 21.60
CA GLU A 238 -25.04 19.33 21.24
C GLU A 238 -25.21 18.24 22.31
N GLU A 239 -26.25 18.36 23.13
CA GLU A 239 -26.62 17.35 24.13
C GLU A 239 -27.21 16.07 23.50
N GLU A 240 -27.56 16.12 22.21
CA GLU A 240 -28.24 15.05 21.48
C GLU A 240 -27.62 14.81 20.10
N VAL A 241 -27.43 13.54 19.75
CA VAL A 241 -26.88 13.12 18.45
C VAL A 241 -27.80 12.08 17.83
N THR A 242 -28.16 12.27 16.56
CA THR A 242 -29.03 11.34 15.85
C THR A 242 -28.23 10.22 15.20
N LEU A 243 -28.46 8.98 15.63
CA LEU A 243 -27.96 7.76 14.98
C LEU A 243 -29.07 7.14 14.12
N LYS A 244 -28.86 7.03 12.81
CA LYS A 244 -29.77 6.33 11.89
C LYS A 244 -29.12 5.06 11.38
N VAL A 245 -29.78 3.91 11.63
CA VAL A 245 -29.33 2.62 11.11
C VAL A 245 -30.36 2.10 10.10
N CYS A 246 -29.94 1.94 8.85
CA CYS A 246 -30.76 1.39 7.77
C CYS A 246 -30.11 0.12 7.24
N ALA A 247 -30.90 -0.92 6.98
CA ALA A 247 -30.39 -2.16 6.38
C ALA A 247 -31.16 -2.47 5.09
N LYS A 248 -30.41 -2.74 4.01
CA LYS A 248 -30.95 -3.07 2.69
C LYS A 248 -30.27 -4.33 2.15
N TYR A 249 -31.03 -5.23 1.56
CA TYR A 249 -30.48 -6.33 0.78
C TYR A 249 -29.68 -5.78 -0.41
N THR A 250 -28.71 -6.54 -0.92
CA THR A 250 -27.85 -6.11 -2.05
C THR A 250 -28.64 -5.85 -3.33
N TYR A 251 -29.87 -6.35 -3.45
CA TYR A 251 -30.80 -6.05 -4.55
C TYR A 251 -31.75 -4.87 -4.23
N GLY A 252 -31.48 -4.09 -3.18
CA GLY A 252 -32.14 -2.81 -2.86
C GLY A 252 -33.40 -2.86 -2.01
N LYS A 253 -33.90 -4.04 -1.61
CA LYS A 253 -35.09 -4.14 -0.73
C LYS A 253 -34.72 -3.98 0.75
N PRO A 254 -35.60 -3.42 1.60
CA PRO A 254 -35.31 -3.26 3.03
C PRO A 254 -35.23 -4.61 3.76
N VAL A 255 -34.39 -4.67 4.80
CA VAL A 255 -34.28 -5.84 5.69
C VAL A 255 -35.16 -5.61 6.91
N LEU A 256 -36.02 -6.59 7.23
CA LEU A 256 -36.82 -6.59 8.45
C LEU A 256 -36.08 -7.38 9.53
N GLY A 257 -35.79 -6.75 10.67
CA GLY A 257 -35.08 -7.39 11.78
C GLY A 257 -34.93 -6.49 13.01
N SER A 258 -34.26 -7.01 14.04
CA SER A 258 -33.84 -6.26 15.22
C SER A 258 -32.35 -5.92 15.15
N VAL A 259 -31.98 -4.69 15.49
CA VAL A 259 -30.61 -4.19 15.56
C VAL A 259 -30.23 -3.90 17.00
N ILE A 260 -29.00 -4.25 17.36
CA ILE A 260 -28.35 -3.82 18.60
C ILE A 260 -27.15 -2.96 18.18
N ALA A 261 -27.18 -1.67 18.50
CA ALA A 261 -26.11 -0.72 18.23
C ALA A 261 -25.38 -0.40 19.54
N GLU A 262 -24.06 -0.25 19.48
CA GLU A 262 -23.22 0.11 20.62
C GLU A 262 -22.40 1.36 20.25
N VAL A 263 -22.54 2.42 21.03
CA VAL A 263 -21.81 3.68 20.84
C VAL A 263 -20.83 3.83 21.99
N CYS A 264 -19.54 3.98 21.69
CA CYS A 264 -18.46 4.05 22.66
C CYS A 264 -17.72 5.38 22.54
N GLY A 265 -17.49 6.05 23.67
CA GLY A 265 -16.51 7.14 23.75
C GLY A 265 -15.13 6.56 24.03
N GLN A 266 -14.20 6.71 23.09
CA GLN A 266 -12.81 6.28 23.29
C GLN A 266 -12.08 7.28 24.17
N SER A 267 -11.53 6.84 25.31
CA SER A 267 -10.64 7.68 26.10
C SER A 267 -9.25 7.67 25.47
N TYR A 268 -8.82 8.81 24.92
CA TYR A 268 -7.44 8.96 24.44
C TYR A 268 -6.52 9.27 25.62
N ASP A 269 -5.72 8.28 26.05
CA ASP A 269 -4.62 8.50 26.98
C ASP A 269 -3.38 8.95 26.19
N TYR A 270 -2.94 10.19 26.38
CA TYR A 270 -1.79 10.76 25.66
C TYR A 270 -0.45 10.10 26.07
N TYR A 271 -0.45 9.27 27.11
CA TYR A 271 0.74 8.60 27.64
C TYR A 271 0.57 7.08 27.65
N ASP A 272 1.27 6.42 26.74
CA ASP A 272 1.35 4.97 26.47
C ASP A 272 1.92 4.10 27.62
N TRP A 273 1.88 4.59 28.88
CA TRP A 273 2.63 4.03 30.02
C TRP A 273 1.77 3.61 31.23
N ARG A 274 0.43 3.56 31.13
CA ARG A 274 -0.42 2.99 32.19
C ARG A 274 -1.09 1.69 31.74
N PRO A 275 -0.91 0.56 32.45
CA PRO A 275 -1.55 -0.72 32.12
C PRO A 275 -3.02 -0.80 32.53
N ASP A 276 -3.55 0.22 33.22
CA ASP A 276 -4.99 0.37 33.50
C ASP A 276 -5.51 1.54 32.66
N SER A 277 -5.84 1.28 31.40
CA SER A 277 -6.69 2.18 30.62
C SER A 277 -8.08 2.20 31.27
N ASP A 278 -8.62 3.39 31.55
CA ASP A 278 -10.05 3.48 31.90
C ASP A 278 -10.86 2.81 30.76
N PRO A 279 -11.82 1.92 31.06
CA PRO A 279 -12.55 1.21 30.03
C PRO A 279 -13.39 2.20 29.21
N ASP A 280 -13.38 2.03 27.88
CA ASP A 280 -14.24 2.78 26.96
C ASP A 280 -15.69 2.80 27.49
N VAL A 281 -16.26 3.99 27.61
CA VAL A 281 -17.65 4.14 28.08
C VAL A 281 -18.58 3.85 26.91
N CYS A 282 -19.12 2.63 26.87
CA CYS A 282 -20.03 2.16 25.83
C CYS A 282 -21.50 2.12 26.30
N LYS A 283 -22.43 2.61 25.46
CA LYS A 283 -23.89 2.48 25.65
C LYS A 283 -24.49 1.62 24.53
N LYS A 284 -25.34 0.67 24.91
CA LYS A 284 -26.02 -0.26 23.99
C LYS A 284 -27.48 0.14 23.78
N TYR A 285 -27.92 0.12 22.52
CA TYR A 285 -29.27 0.47 22.07
C TYR A 285 -29.86 -0.69 21.26
N SER A 286 -31.09 -1.11 21.57
CA SER A 286 -31.81 -2.15 20.83
C SER A 286 -33.00 -1.53 20.08
N MET A 287 -33.07 -1.73 18.78
CA MET A 287 -34.10 -1.14 17.90
C MET A 287 -34.63 -2.14 16.87
N MET A 288 -35.79 -1.85 16.29
CA MET A 288 -36.36 -2.65 15.19
C MET A 288 -36.16 -1.92 13.86
N VAL A 289 -35.59 -2.59 12.87
CA VAL A 289 -35.42 -2.03 11.53
C VAL A 289 -36.74 -2.17 10.77
N ARG A 290 -37.42 -1.04 10.57
CA ARG A 290 -38.45 -0.85 9.55
C ARG A 290 -38.07 0.38 8.75
N CYS A 291 -37.45 0.20 7.58
CA CYS A 291 -37.30 1.29 6.62
C CYS A 291 -38.60 1.40 5.80
N PRO A 292 -39.37 2.50 5.90
CA PRO A 292 -40.50 2.70 5.01
C PRO A 292 -40.01 2.92 3.57
N LEU A 293 -40.63 2.22 2.62
CA LEU A 293 -40.57 2.60 1.22
C LEU A 293 -41.40 3.88 1.07
N HIS A 294 -40.71 5.02 1.02
CA HIS A 294 -41.26 6.35 0.80
C HIS A 294 -41.95 6.97 2.04
N THR A 295 -41.59 8.24 2.31
CA THR A 295 -42.07 9.17 3.37
C THR A 295 -41.49 9.03 4.79
N GLN A 296 -41.08 10.21 5.30
CA GLN A 296 -40.60 10.54 6.64
C GLN A 296 -41.44 9.84 7.72
N ASN A 297 -40.81 8.96 8.50
CA ASN A 297 -41.07 8.72 9.93
C ASN A 297 -40.20 7.53 10.39
N CYS A 298 -38.93 7.82 10.67
CA CYS A 298 -38.11 6.97 11.52
C CYS A 298 -38.46 7.29 12.98
N TYR A 299 -38.57 6.27 13.84
CA TYR A 299 -38.89 6.46 15.26
C TYR A 299 -37.78 7.22 15.99
N LEU A 300 -38.17 8.24 16.75
CA LEU A 300 -37.33 9.07 17.63
C LEU A 300 -36.92 8.31 18.91
N LEU A 301 -35.69 8.52 19.36
CA LEU A 301 -35.23 8.21 20.73
C LEU A 301 -34.41 9.39 21.24
N GLU A 302 -34.77 9.92 22.41
CA GLU A 302 -34.13 11.03 23.14
C GLU A 302 -33.21 10.52 24.27
N GLN A 303 -32.07 11.22 24.48
CA GLN A 303 -31.17 11.29 25.68
C GLN A 303 -30.21 10.12 26.08
N THR A 304 -29.04 10.29 26.77
CA THR A 304 -28.35 11.37 27.55
C THR A 304 -26.78 11.30 27.58
N ASP A 305 -26.15 12.46 27.86
CA ASP A 305 -24.89 12.82 28.60
C ASP A 305 -23.48 12.35 28.16
N PHE A 306 -22.63 13.34 27.81
CA PHE A 306 -21.15 13.32 27.81
C PHE A 306 -20.63 14.66 28.35
N GLN A 307 -19.71 14.64 29.33
CA GLN A 307 -19.11 15.84 29.92
C GLN A 307 -17.86 16.32 29.17
N ASP A 308 -17.75 17.65 29.09
CA ASP A 308 -16.84 18.46 28.30
C ASP A 308 -15.34 18.39 28.63
N TYR A 309 -14.52 18.40 27.57
CA TYR A 309 -13.25 19.13 27.53
C TYR A 309 -13.22 20.01 26.28
N ALA A 310 -13.46 21.31 26.45
CA ALA A 310 -13.49 22.29 25.36
C ALA A 310 -12.08 22.73 24.96
N TYR A 311 -11.67 22.45 23.73
CA TYR A 311 -10.61 23.19 23.03
C TYR A 311 -11.26 24.04 21.94
N ASN A 312 -11.15 25.35 22.07
CA ASN A 312 -11.62 26.32 21.09
C ASN A 312 -10.52 26.46 20.01
N PRO A 313 -10.70 26.04 18.74
CA PRO A 313 -9.70 26.30 17.71
C PRO A 313 -9.87 27.74 17.22
N SER A 314 -9.26 28.68 17.93
CA SER A 314 -9.01 30.02 17.40
C SER A 314 -8.08 29.87 16.18
N ALA A 315 -8.63 29.97 14.97
CA ALA A 315 -7.81 29.99 13.76
C ALA A 315 -7.10 31.35 13.67
N TYR A 316 -5.79 31.36 13.91
CA TYR A 316 -4.96 32.55 13.73
C TYR A 316 -4.42 32.58 12.30
N LEU A 317 -4.95 33.48 11.47
CA LEU A 317 -4.35 33.80 10.17
C LEU A 317 -3.51 35.07 10.30
N TYR A 318 -2.19 34.93 10.22
CA TYR A 318 -1.28 36.07 10.19
C TYR A 318 -1.21 36.63 8.76
N VAL A 319 -2.06 37.62 8.47
CA VAL A 319 -1.98 38.37 7.20
C VAL A 319 -0.89 39.41 7.31
N ARG A 320 0.05 39.41 6.37
CA ARG A 320 1.06 40.46 6.23
C ARG A 320 0.59 41.45 5.17
N PRO A 321 0.74 42.77 5.39
CA PRO A 321 0.40 43.75 4.36
C PRO A 321 1.33 43.58 3.16
N PHE A 322 0.77 43.64 1.96
CA PHE A 322 1.55 43.75 0.73
C PHE A 322 2.40 45.02 0.81
N TYR A 323 3.70 44.92 0.53
CA TYR A 323 4.57 46.09 0.54
C TYR A 323 4.87 46.57 -0.86
N SER A 324 4.80 47.88 -0.96
CA SER A 324 4.95 48.64 -2.19
C SER A 324 5.54 49.99 -1.80
N LYS A 325 6.63 50.39 -2.47
CA LYS A 325 7.23 51.70 -2.27
C LYS A 325 6.32 52.81 -2.82
N SER A 326 5.60 52.54 -3.91
CA SER A 326 4.62 53.47 -4.50
C SER A 326 3.23 53.44 -3.84
N LYS A 327 2.98 52.54 -2.88
CA LYS A 327 1.65 52.24 -2.31
C LYS A 327 0.64 51.74 -3.35
N SER A 328 1.11 51.19 -4.47
CA SER A 328 0.28 50.56 -5.51
C SER A 328 0.25 49.05 -5.31
N PHE A 329 -0.92 48.42 -5.44
CA PHE A 329 -1.09 46.97 -5.31
C PHE A 329 -2.11 46.43 -6.32
N LEU A 330 -1.99 45.14 -6.63
CA LEU A 330 -2.94 44.37 -7.45
C LEU A 330 -3.66 43.37 -6.55
N ILE A 331 -4.92 43.08 -6.87
CA ILE A 331 -5.68 41.99 -6.23
C ILE A 331 -6.33 41.15 -7.32
N VAL A 332 -6.01 39.85 -7.34
CA VAL A 332 -6.63 38.85 -8.20
C VAL A 332 -7.76 38.17 -7.42
N ASN A 333 -8.99 38.27 -7.93
CA ASN A 333 -10.14 37.56 -7.40
C ASN A 333 -10.78 36.69 -8.50
N ALA A 334 -11.47 35.62 -8.10
CA ALA A 334 -12.36 34.88 -8.99
C ALA A 334 -13.69 34.57 -8.33
N GLU A 335 -14.76 34.55 -9.13
CA GLU A 335 -16.06 34.06 -8.71
C GLU A 335 -16.08 32.52 -8.76
N LYS A 336 -16.49 31.88 -7.66
CA LYS A 336 -16.70 30.42 -7.62
C LYS A 336 -17.75 30.01 -8.67
N GLY A 337 -17.39 29.12 -9.59
CA GLY A 337 -18.31 28.50 -10.55
C GLY A 337 -18.48 29.20 -11.91
N LYS A 338 -17.80 30.33 -12.16
CA LYS A 338 -17.75 30.97 -13.49
C LYS A 338 -16.31 31.16 -13.95
N GLN A 339 -16.02 30.93 -15.24
CA GLN A 339 -14.71 31.22 -15.87
C GLN A 339 -14.49 32.73 -16.09
N LEU A 340 -14.86 33.55 -15.10
CA LEU A 340 -14.77 35.01 -15.11
C LEU A 340 -13.88 35.45 -13.95
N PHE A 341 -12.77 36.11 -14.28
CA PHE A 341 -11.81 36.64 -13.33
C PHE A 341 -11.98 38.15 -13.21
N TYR A 342 -11.91 38.68 -11.99
CA TYR A 342 -12.00 40.11 -11.71
C TYR A 342 -10.74 40.56 -10.98
N ILE A 343 -9.99 41.48 -11.58
CA ILE A 343 -8.81 42.09 -10.97
C ILE A 343 -9.24 43.44 -10.44
N ASN A 344 -9.17 43.63 -9.12
CA ASN A 344 -9.40 44.91 -8.49
C ASN A 344 -8.07 45.59 -8.22
N ASN A 345 -7.88 46.80 -8.73
CA ASN A 345 -6.63 47.54 -8.59
C ASN A 345 -6.86 48.86 -7.84
N HIS A 346 -5.90 49.24 -6.99
CA HIS A 346 -5.83 50.57 -6.38
C HIS A 346 -4.47 51.21 -6.68
N PHE A 347 -4.47 52.28 -7.47
CA PHE A 347 -3.27 53.03 -7.86
C PHE A 347 -3.34 54.44 -7.28
N VAL A 348 -2.24 54.95 -6.70
CA VAL A 348 -2.18 56.32 -6.17
C VAL A 348 -1.77 57.35 -7.26
N VAL A 349 -1.36 56.88 -8.44
CA VAL A 349 -0.89 57.72 -9.57
C VAL A 349 -1.81 57.52 -10.79
N LEU A 350 -2.20 58.62 -11.45
CA LEU A 350 -3.00 58.61 -12.69
C LEU A 350 -2.30 57.79 -13.79
N LEU A 351 -2.90 56.65 -14.17
CA LEU A 351 -2.32 55.71 -15.13
C LEU A 351 -3.17 55.60 -16.39
N SER A 352 -2.95 56.52 -17.34
CA SER A 352 -3.46 56.38 -18.71
C SER A 352 -2.57 55.47 -19.60
N LYS A 353 -1.49 54.88 -19.05
CA LYS A 353 -0.46 54.14 -19.82
C LYS A 353 0.14 52.87 -19.18
N CYS A 354 -0.48 52.23 -18.18
CA CYS A 354 0.04 50.94 -17.66
C CYS A 354 -0.30 49.75 -18.57
N ILE A 355 0.65 48.83 -18.76
CA ILE A 355 0.48 47.59 -19.51
C ILE A 355 0.50 46.42 -18.52
N PHE A 356 -0.62 45.71 -18.42
CA PHE A 356 -0.74 44.52 -17.59
C PHE A 356 -0.29 43.28 -18.37
N THR A 357 0.47 42.41 -17.71
CA THR A 357 0.82 41.10 -18.24
C THR A 357 0.23 40.03 -17.34
N VAL A 358 -0.53 39.12 -17.94
CA VAL A 358 -1.07 37.95 -17.26
C VAL A 358 -0.25 36.74 -17.69
N CYS A 359 0.37 36.08 -16.73
CA CYS A 359 1.08 34.83 -16.92
C CYS A 359 0.34 33.72 -16.17
N ILE A 360 -0.02 32.67 -16.91
CA ILE A 360 -0.62 31.48 -16.35
C ILE A 360 0.47 30.42 -16.30
N VAL A 361 0.73 29.91 -15.09
CA VAL A 361 1.66 28.81 -14.85
C VAL A 361 0.84 27.52 -14.81
N LEU A 362 1.13 26.62 -15.73
CA LEU A 362 0.58 25.26 -15.79
C LEU A 362 1.55 24.30 -15.12
N GLN A 363 1.04 23.18 -14.62
CA GLN A 363 1.79 22.10 -13.97
C GLN A 363 3.21 21.89 -14.53
N HIS A 364 3.43 22.02 -15.85
CA HIS A 364 4.75 21.97 -16.50
C HIS A 364 4.85 22.85 -17.76
N ALA A 365 4.19 24.02 -17.80
CA ALA A 365 4.30 24.95 -18.94
C ALA A 365 3.88 26.38 -18.59
N LEU A 366 4.63 27.38 -19.07
CA LEU A 366 4.28 28.79 -18.93
C LEU A 366 3.45 29.27 -20.13
N PHE A 367 2.32 29.93 -19.89
CA PHE A 367 1.56 30.65 -20.91
C PHE A 367 1.36 32.10 -20.48
N CYS A 368 2.15 33.00 -21.03
CA CYS A 368 1.93 34.44 -20.87
C CYS A 368 1.20 35.00 -22.09
N PHE A 369 0.20 35.86 -21.85
CA PHE A 369 -0.43 36.63 -22.91
C PHE A 369 -0.66 38.07 -22.46
N ARG A 370 -0.60 38.98 -23.42
CA ARG A 370 -0.77 40.41 -23.19
C ARG A 370 -2.18 40.83 -23.58
N THR A 371 -2.95 41.40 -22.66
CA THR A 371 -4.25 42.01 -22.98
C THR A 371 -4.11 43.54 -22.95
N LYS A 372 -4.67 44.21 -23.95
CA LYS A 372 -4.98 45.64 -23.92
C LYS A 372 -6.50 45.75 -23.82
N THR A 373 -7.08 45.35 -22.70
CA THR A 373 -8.53 45.50 -22.48
C THR A 373 -8.83 46.93 -21.99
N HIS A 374 -9.91 47.51 -22.50
CA HIS A 374 -10.36 48.86 -22.11
C HIS A 374 -10.76 48.87 -20.64
N PHE A 375 -10.10 49.70 -19.85
CA PHE A 375 -10.41 49.91 -18.44
C PHE A 375 -11.78 50.57 -18.27
N VAL A 376 -12.59 50.07 -17.33
CA VAL A 376 -13.75 50.79 -16.81
C VAL A 376 -13.32 51.40 -15.47
N PHE A 377 -13.08 52.71 -15.46
CA PHE A 377 -12.77 53.44 -14.23
C PHE A 377 -14.04 53.56 -13.39
N ILE A 378 -13.99 53.06 -12.16
CA ILE A 378 -15.11 53.19 -11.20
C ILE A 378 -14.94 54.49 -10.39
N LYS A 379 -13.70 54.92 -10.12
CA LYS A 379 -13.25 56.21 -9.53
C LYS A 379 -11.84 56.58 -10.05
N GLU A 380 -11.36 57.81 -9.78
CA GLU A 380 -10.07 58.35 -10.26
C GLU A 380 -8.85 57.42 -10.06
N ASN A 381 -8.88 56.51 -9.07
CA ASN A 381 -7.75 55.66 -8.68
C ASN A 381 -8.06 54.15 -8.56
N THR A 382 -9.27 53.71 -8.96
CA THR A 382 -9.69 52.31 -8.89
C THR A 382 -10.38 51.86 -10.17
N GLY A 383 -9.98 50.71 -10.70
CA GLY A 383 -10.66 50.10 -11.83
C GLY A 383 -10.53 48.58 -11.82
N GLU A 384 -11.36 47.96 -12.65
CA GLU A 384 -11.57 46.52 -12.69
C GLU A 384 -11.14 45.97 -14.07
N LEU A 385 -10.39 44.87 -14.07
CA LEU A 385 -10.01 44.14 -15.28
C LEU A 385 -10.67 42.77 -15.29
N THR A 386 -11.37 42.44 -16.38
CA THR A 386 -11.92 41.10 -16.59
C THR A 386 -11.23 40.38 -17.73
N PHE A 387 -10.95 39.10 -17.53
CA PHE A 387 -10.48 38.21 -18.59
C PHE A 387 -11.13 36.83 -18.48
N THR A 388 -11.24 36.13 -19.60
CA THR A 388 -11.83 34.79 -19.70
C THR A 388 -10.78 33.82 -20.23
N MET A 389 -10.60 32.69 -19.55
CA MET A 389 -9.68 31.64 -19.98
C MET A 389 -10.34 30.74 -21.04
N LYS A 390 -9.62 30.42 -22.11
CA LYS A 390 -10.04 29.44 -23.13
C LYS A 390 -9.13 28.21 -23.03
N LYS A 391 -9.71 26.99 -23.16
CA LYS A 391 -9.06 25.67 -23.01
C LYS A 391 -8.69 25.28 -21.57
N THR A 392 -9.69 25.21 -20.69
CA THR A 392 -9.50 24.85 -19.27
C THR A 392 -9.15 23.39 -19.00
N ALA A 393 -9.49 22.44 -19.89
CA ALA A 393 -9.25 21.02 -19.66
C ALA A 393 -7.76 20.60 -19.64
N ALA A 394 -6.85 21.41 -20.19
CA ALA A 394 -5.40 21.16 -20.13
C ALA A 394 -4.73 21.73 -18.86
N LEU A 395 -5.53 22.33 -17.96
CA LEU A 395 -5.07 23.09 -16.81
C LEU A 395 -5.36 22.35 -15.47
N THR A 396 -5.75 21.08 -15.53
CA THR A 396 -6.14 20.25 -14.38
C THR A 396 -4.92 19.73 -13.61
N PRO A 397 -4.97 19.62 -12.27
CA PRO A 397 -6.07 19.94 -11.37
C PRO A 397 -6.00 21.38 -10.83
N TYR A 398 -4.86 22.06 -10.97
CA TYR A 398 -4.67 23.45 -10.53
C TYR A 398 -4.01 24.30 -11.62
N ALA A 399 -4.50 25.52 -11.79
CA ALA A 399 -3.83 26.56 -12.56
C ALA A 399 -3.43 27.70 -11.63
N GLN A 400 -2.14 28.01 -11.59
CA GLN A 400 -1.67 29.21 -10.91
C GLN A 400 -1.70 30.38 -11.89
N VAL A 401 -2.45 31.42 -11.54
CA VAL A 401 -2.53 32.65 -12.35
C VAL A 401 -1.75 33.73 -11.64
N VAL A 402 -0.73 34.24 -12.32
CA VAL A 402 0.11 35.35 -11.87
C VAL A 402 -0.19 36.57 -12.73
N VAL A 403 -0.57 37.67 -12.10
CA VAL A 403 -0.79 38.95 -12.77
C VAL A 403 0.24 39.92 -12.25
N TYR A 404 0.96 40.57 -13.17
CA TYR A 404 1.88 41.63 -12.79
C TYR A 404 1.81 42.83 -13.74
N THR A 405 2.15 43.99 -13.21
CA THR A 405 2.34 45.22 -13.97
C THR A 405 3.66 45.84 -13.55
N VAL A 406 4.34 46.49 -14.50
CA VAL A 406 5.52 47.29 -14.20
C VAL A 406 5.14 48.76 -14.29
N LEU A 407 5.41 49.50 -13.23
CA LEU A 407 5.16 50.92 -13.12
C LEU A 407 6.28 51.72 -13.80
N PRO A 408 6.01 52.96 -14.28
CA PRO A 408 7.02 53.80 -14.94
C PRO A 408 8.24 54.13 -14.07
N ASN A 409 8.12 54.02 -12.74
CA ASN A 409 9.20 54.20 -11.78
C ASN A 409 10.10 52.95 -11.61
N GLY A 410 9.88 51.89 -12.42
CA GLY A 410 10.64 50.63 -12.38
C GLY A 410 10.14 49.61 -11.34
N GLU A 411 9.12 49.93 -10.54
CA GLU A 411 8.54 48.99 -9.56
C GLU A 411 7.61 47.99 -10.25
N ALA A 412 7.81 46.69 -10.01
CA ALA A 412 6.90 45.64 -10.44
C ALA A 412 5.94 45.27 -9.30
N VAL A 413 4.64 45.32 -9.57
CA VAL A 413 3.58 44.92 -8.64
C VAL A 413 2.93 43.66 -9.21
N ALA A 414 2.83 42.62 -8.39
CA ALA A 414 2.29 41.32 -8.78
C ALA A 414 1.36 40.76 -7.71
N ASP A 415 0.42 39.94 -8.14
CA ASP A 415 -0.41 39.10 -7.28
C ASP A 415 -0.67 37.76 -7.97
N SER A 416 -0.95 36.72 -7.19
CA SER A 416 -1.12 35.35 -7.68
C SER A 416 -2.21 34.61 -6.93
N MET A 417 -2.95 33.77 -7.66
CA MET A 417 -3.97 32.91 -7.07
C MET A 417 -3.97 31.54 -7.74
N ASP A 418 -4.09 30.50 -6.92
CA ASP A 418 -4.23 29.12 -7.38
C ASP A 418 -5.71 28.81 -7.61
N PHE A 419 -6.03 28.27 -8.79
CA PHE A 419 -7.38 27.94 -9.20
C PHE A 419 -7.55 26.43 -9.36
N PRO A 420 -8.43 25.79 -8.60
CA PRO A 420 -8.80 24.40 -8.85
C PRO A 420 -9.61 24.33 -10.14
N ILE A 421 -9.29 23.36 -11.00
CA ILE A 421 -9.93 23.16 -12.29
C ILE A 421 -10.55 21.78 -12.32
N GLU A 422 -11.81 21.71 -12.78
CA GLU A 422 -12.59 20.48 -12.86
C GLU A 422 -11.86 19.43 -13.70
N GLU A 423 -11.59 18.31 -13.04
CA GLU A 423 -10.70 17.27 -13.53
C GLU A 423 -11.32 16.54 -14.74
N CYS A 424 -10.69 16.65 -15.91
CA CYS A 424 -11.21 16.12 -17.18
C CYS A 424 -10.18 15.19 -17.84
N LEU A 425 -10.49 13.91 -17.98
CA LEU A 425 -9.65 12.97 -18.72
C LEU A 425 -9.79 13.17 -20.25
N PRO A 426 -8.71 13.04 -21.03
CA PRO A 426 -8.72 13.33 -22.46
C PRO A 426 -9.57 12.34 -23.27
N ASN A 427 -9.63 11.07 -22.85
CA ASN A 427 -10.49 10.07 -23.47
C ASN A 427 -11.84 9.98 -22.73
N LYS A 428 -12.93 10.37 -23.40
CA LYS A 428 -14.28 10.28 -22.84
C LYS A 428 -14.78 8.84 -22.97
N VAL A 429 -14.96 8.17 -21.83
CA VAL A 429 -15.41 6.77 -21.77
C VAL A 429 -16.80 6.71 -21.13
N SER A 430 -17.71 5.95 -21.73
CA SER A 430 -19.04 5.70 -21.18
C SER A 430 -19.32 4.20 -21.16
N LEU A 431 -19.96 3.73 -20.08
CA LEU A 431 -20.35 2.33 -19.90
C LEU A 431 -21.80 2.30 -19.41
N LYS A 432 -22.70 1.59 -20.12
CA LYS A 432 -24.12 1.52 -19.76
C LYS A 432 -24.71 0.15 -20.07
N PHE A 433 -25.51 -0.41 -19.15
CA PHE A 433 -26.36 -1.56 -19.46
C PHE A 433 -27.61 -1.12 -20.23
N SER A 434 -28.13 -2.02 -21.07
CA SER A 434 -29.39 -1.83 -21.80
C SER A 434 -30.62 -1.68 -20.89
N SER A 435 -30.59 -2.30 -19.71
CA SER A 435 -31.62 -2.19 -18.66
C SER A 435 -30.95 -2.10 -17.29
N PRO A 436 -31.50 -1.32 -16.34
CA PRO A 436 -30.98 -1.25 -14.97
C PRO A 436 -31.31 -2.50 -14.13
N THR A 437 -32.31 -3.28 -14.53
CA THR A 437 -32.78 -4.48 -13.81
C THR A 437 -33.04 -5.61 -14.79
N GLU A 438 -32.51 -6.80 -14.49
CA GLU A 438 -32.67 -8.00 -15.32
C GLU A 438 -32.96 -9.25 -14.49
N LEU A 439 -33.54 -10.26 -15.13
CA LEU A 439 -33.74 -11.57 -14.49
C LEU A 439 -32.43 -12.37 -14.49
N PRO A 440 -32.14 -13.13 -13.42
CA PRO A 440 -30.95 -13.98 -13.37
C PRO A 440 -30.95 -15.01 -14.52
N GLY A 441 -29.82 -15.10 -15.23
CA GLY A 441 -29.64 -15.98 -16.37
C GLY A 441 -30.17 -15.45 -17.72
N GLU A 442 -30.77 -14.26 -17.79
CA GLU A 442 -31.16 -13.64 -19.06
C GLU A 442 -29.94 -13.05 -19.81
N ARG A 443 -30.13 -12.77 -21.11
CA ARG A 443 -29.12 -12.07 -21.92
C ARG A 443 -29.35 -10.56 -21.81
N THR A 444 -28.28 -9.83 -21.49
CA THR A 444 -28.26 -8.36 -21.48
C THR A 444 -27.14 -7.85 -22.38
N SER A 445 -27.26 -6.61 -22.82
CA SER A 445 -26.25 -5.92 -23.62
C SER A 445 -25.59 -4.80 -22.81
N LEU A 446 -24.26 -4.71 -22.90
CA LEU A 446 -23.42 -3.72 -22.23
C LEU A 446 -22.77 -2.82 -23.29
N ASN A 447 -23.21 -1.57 -23.33
CA ASN A 447 -22.77 -0.55 -24.25
C ASN A 447 -21.49 0.12 -23.72
N LEU A 448 -20.43 0.11 -24.53
CA LEU A 448 -19.16 0.74 -24.25
C LEU A 448 -18.82 1.75 -25.36
N GLU A 449 -18.61 3.00 -24.97
CA GLU A 449 -18.19 4.09 -25.86
C GLU A 449 -16.83 4.63 -25.42
N ALA A 450 -15.92 4.80 -26.37
CA ALA A 450 -14.62 5.43 -26.15
C ALA A 450 -14.05 5.95 -27.48
N SER A 451 -12.90 6.63 -27.43
CA SER A 451 -12.20 7.06 -28.65
C SER A 451 -11.90 5.87 -29.59
N PRO A 452 -12.03 6.02 -30.92
CA PRO A 452 -11.76 4.94 -31.87
C PRO A 452 -10.36 4.32 -31.71
N GLY A 453 -10.27 3.00 -31.70
CA GLY A 453 -9.01 2.27 -31.50
C GLY A 453 -8.52 2.24 -30.04
N SER A 454 -9.36 2.63 -29.08
CA SER A 454 -9.06 2.45 -27.64
C SER A 454 -9.03 0.97 -27.26
N LEU A 455 -8.21 0.62 -26.27
CA LEU A 455 -8.28 -0.65 -25.56
C LEU A 455 -8.90 -0.42 -24.19
N CYS A 456 -10.04 -1.06 -23.92
CA CYS A 456 -10.82 -0.83 -22.71
C CYS A 456 -10.79 -2.05 -21.79
N SER A 457 -10.42 -1.82 -20.54
CA SER A 457 -10.55 -2.74 -19.41
C SER A 457 -11.96 -2.63 -18.87
N VAL A 458 -12.73 -3.73 -18.90
CA VAL A 458 -14.08 -3.79 -18.32
C VAL A 458 -14.08 -4.77 -17.15
N ARG A 459 -14.57 -4.31 -16.00
CA ARG A 459 -14.70 -5.06 -14.75
C ARG A 459 -16.13 -4.99 -14.24
N ALA A 460 -16.69 -6.13 -13.83
CA ALA A 460 -17.97 -6.17 -13.10
C ALA A 460 -17.87 -7.12 -11.90
N ILE A 461 -18.18 -6.61 -10.70
CA ILE A 461 -18.02 -7.28 -9.42
C ILE A 461 -19.35 -7.29 -8.64
N ASP A 462 -19.58 -8.32 -7.83
CA ASP A 462 -20.73 -8.39 -6.91
C ASP A 462 -20.59 -7.36 -5.79
N GLU A 463 -21.63 -6.56 -5.55
CA GLU A 463 -21.67 -5.57 -4.46
C GLU A 463 -21.36 -6.21 -3.10
N SER A 464 -21.77 -7.47 -2.87
CA SER A 464 -21.43 -8.21 -1.64
C SER A 464 -19.92 -8.32 -1.36
N VAL A 465 -19.07 -8.33 -2.39
CA VAL A 465 -17.61 -8.38 -2.23
C VAL A 465 -17.09 -7.01 -1.77
N LEU A 466 -17.62 -5.93 -2.36
CA LEU A 466 -17.28 -4.56 -1.99
C LEU A 466 -17.73 -4.21 -0.57
N LEU A 467 -18.84 -4.81 -0.09
CA LEU A 467 -19.30 -4.69 1.30
C LEU A 467 -18.36 -5.35 2.31
N LEU A 468 -17.70 -6.46 1.93
CA LEU A 468 -16.73 -7.14 2.81
C LEU A 468 -15.43 -6.35 2.94
N LYS A 469 -14.96 -5.83 1.81
CA LYS A 469 -13.73 -5.06 1.76
C LYS A 469 -13.88 -3.99 0.69
N PRO A 470 -14.03 -2.71 1.07
CA PRO A 470 -14.03 -1.63 0.11
C PRO A 470 -12.67 -1.56 -0.56
N GLU A 471 -12.65 -1.45 -1.89
CA GLU A 471 -11.46 -1.15 -2.67
C GLU A 471 -11.52 0.33 -3.05
N ALA A 472 -10.37 1.00 -3.17
CA ALA A 472 -10.32 2.29 -3.85
C ALA A 472 -10.58 2.02 -5.34
N GLU A 473 -11.86 1.99 -5.73
CA GLU A 473 -12.23 1.80 -7.13
C GLU A 473 -11.65 2.97 -7.95
N LEU A 474 -11.13 2.65 -9.14
CA LEU A 474 -10.72 3.67 -10.12
C LEU A 474 -11.97 4.41 -10.59
N ASP A 475 -12.32 5.48 -9.88
CA ASP A 475 -13.23 6.51 -10.35
C ASP A 475 -12.42 7.67 -10.97
N ALA A 476 -13.11 8.69 -11.47
CA ALA A 476 -12.45 9.87 -12.04
C ALA A 476 -11.51 10.54 -11.02
N GLY A 477 -11.88 10.65 -9.73
CA GLY A 477 -11.07 11.31 -8.71
C GLY A 477 -9.86 10.50 -8.23
N VAL A 478 -9.95 9.17 -8.16
CA VAL A 478 -8.87 8.25 -7.76
C VAL A 478 -7.88 8.07 -8.90
N GLY A 479 -8.36 7.88 -10.14
CA GLY A 479 -7.50 7.81 -11.33
C GLY A 479 -6.68 9.09 -11.54
N ILE A 480 -7.21 10.23 -11.09
CA ILE A 480 -6.57 11.54 -11.19
C ILE A 480 -5.67 11.83 -9.98
N LYS A 481 -6.02 11.43 -8.74
CA LYS A 481 -5.08 11.43 -7.59
C LYS A 481 -3.80 10.63 -7.86
N ILE A 482 -3.91 9.49 -8.54
CA ILE A 482 -2.76 8.68 -8.96
C ILE A 482 -1.92 9.44 -10.00
N ALA A 483 -2.54 10.20 -10.89
CA ALA A 483 -1.87 11.05 -11.89
C ALA A 483 -1.25 12.34 -11.31
N THR A 484 -1.84 12.90 -10.25
CA THR A 484 -1.50 14.21 -9.69
C THR A 484 -0.56 14.15 -8.49
N ASN A 485 -0.24 12.94 -7.99
CA ASN A 485 0.77 12.71 -6.94
C ASN A 485 2.22 13.00 -7.37
N SER A 486 2.40 13.72 -8.49
CA SER A 486 3.63 14.43 -8.77
C SER A 486 3.68 15.63 -7.82
N ASP A 487 4.51 15.60 -6.78
CA ASP A 487 4.73 16.72 -5.85
C ASP A 487 5.08 18.00 -6.62
N VAL A 488 4.07 18.76 -7.03
CA VAL A 488 4.25 20.14 -7.46
C VAL A 488 4.29 20.95 -6.18
N LYS A 489 5.46 20.97 -5.55
CA LYS A 489 5.78 22.04 -4.61
C LYS A 489 5.53 23.36 -5.34
N ALA A 490 4.95 24.32 -4.62
CA ALA A 490 4.80 25.69 -5.12
C ALA A 490 6.10 26.11 -5.81
N PRO A 491 6.06 26.62 -7.05
CA PRO A 491 7.26 27.10 -7.71
C PRO A 491 7.86 28.21 -6.84
N ASP A 492 8.99 27.94 -6.20
CA ASP A 492 9.85 28.99 -5.68
C ASP A 492 10.29 29.82 -6.89
N LEU A 493 9.64 30.96 -7.08
CA LEU A 493 10.06 32.01 -7.98
C LEU A 493 11.26 32.71 -7.34
N GLU A 494 12.42 32.04 -7.32
CA GLU A 494 13.70 32.67 -6.99
C GLU A 494 14.13 33.59 -8.15
N MET A 495 13.52 34.78 -8.24
CA MET A 495 14.07 35.88 -9.03
C MET A 495 15.06 36.67 -8.16
N PRO A 496 16.37 36.77 -8.52
CA PRO A 496 17.42 37.34 -7.65
C PRO A 496 17.31 38.86 -7.38
N PHE A 497 16.20 39.51 -7.71
CA PHE A 497 15.97 40.94 -7.45
C PHE A 497 14.76 41.20 -6.53
N LEU A 498 14.07 40.16 -6.06
CA LEU A 498 12.93 40.25 -5.12
C LEU A 498 13.18 39.45 -3.82
N SER A 499 14.43 39.12 -3.52
CA SER A 499 14.80 38.17 -2.46
C SER A 499 14.60 38.65 -1.00
N ASP A 500 13.98 39.80 -0.78
CA ASP A 500 13.61 40.25 0.57
C ASP A 500 12.08 40.29 0.79
N PHE A 501 11.28 39.82 -0.18
CA PHE A 501 9.82 40.02 -0.15
C PHE A 501 8.95 38.78 0.05
N ILE A 502 9.45 37.57 -0.21
CA ILE A 502 8.63 36.36 -0.18
C ILE A 502 9.22 35.36 0.82
N TYR A 503 9.20 35.74 2.10
CA TYR A 503 9.09 34.75 3.16
C TYR A 503 7.71 34.90 3.80
N LYS A 504 6.91 33.84 3.65
CA LYS A 504 5.62 33.55 4.31
C LYS A 504 4.37 34.06 3.59
N LEU A 505 3.83 33.22 2.71
CA LEU A 505 2.39 32.98 2.66
C LEU A 505 2.14 31.54 2.16
N SER A 506 1.77 30.63 3.06
CA SER A 506 1.07 29.40 2.72
C SER A 506 -0.28 29.45 3.43
N ILE A 507 -1.37 29.37 2.66
CA ILE A 507 -2.71 29.21 3.19
C ILE A 507 -3.27 27.95 2.53
N GLN A 508 -3.39 26.88 3.33
CA GLN A 508 -4.28 25.77 3.02
C GLN A 508 -5.70 26.20 3.39
N THR A 509 -6.61 26.21 2.42
CA THR A 509 -8.05 26.30 2.68
C THR A 509 -8.66 24.91 2.61
N ALA A 510 -9.09 24.43 3.77
CA ALA A 510 -10.07 23.35 3.89
C ALA A 510 -11.45 23.86 3.46
N THR A 511 -12.22 23.05 2.74
CA THR A 511 -13.64 23.32 2.46
C THR A 511 -14.49 22.14 2.87
N MET A 512 -15.40 22.38 3.80
CA MET A 512 -16.57 21.55 4.10
C MET A 512 -17.79 22.02 3.29
N GLU A 513 -18.65 21.07 2.94
CA GLU A 513 -19.96 21.19 2.25
C GLU A 513 -21.01 21.89 3.13
N GLU A 514 -21.73 22.87 2.57
CA GLU A 514 -23.12 22.89 2.06
C GLU A 514 -24.23 23.25 3.06
N SER A 515 -25.01 24.29 2.71
CA SER A 515 -26.45 24.39 2.96
C SER A 515 -27.07 25.45 2.02
N GLY A 516 -28.22 25.12 1.38
CA GLY A 516 -28.83 25.78 0.20
C GLY A 516 -29.48 27.16 0.39
N PRO A 517 -30.29 27.61 -0.60
CA PRO A 517 -31.75 27.50 -0.43
C PRO A 517 -32.57 27.19 -1.70
N VAL A 518 -33.85 26.89 -1.42
CA VAL A 518 -35.01 26.62 -2.27
C VAL A 518 -35.38 27.79 -3.20
N ASP A 519 -35.76 27.51 -4.45
CA ASP A 519 -36.98 28.07 -5.04
C ASP A 519 -37.45 27.37 -6.33
N LEU A 520 -38.75 27.55 -6.56
CA LEU A 520 -39.69 26.87 -7.45
C LEU A 520 -39.48 27.13 -8.95
N VAL A 521 -39.97 26.22 -9.80
CA VAL A 521 -40.86 26.45 -10.99
C VAL A 521 -40.90 25.20 -11.89
N GLU A 522 -42.13 24.83 -12.29
CA GLU A 522 -42.54 23.72 -13.17
C GLU A 522 -42.00 23.83 -14.62
N PRO A 523 -42.11 22.73 -15.40
CA PRO A 523 -42.80 22.89 -16.69
C PRO A 523 -43.81 21.79 -17.03
N GLU A 524 -44.83 22.24 -17.74
CA GLU A 524 -46.03 21.55 -18.19
C GLU A 524 -45.80 20.40 -19.18
N MET A 525 -46.68 19.40 -19.06
CA MET A 525 -46.90 18.31 -20.00
C MET A 525 -47.57 18.81 -21.30
N ARG A 526 -47.22 18.20 -22.45
CA ARG A 526 -48.10 18.08 -23.61
C ARG A 526 -48.28 16.62 -24.03
N PRO A 527 -49.45 16.23 -24.57
CA PRO A 527 -49.86 14.84 -24.70
C PRO A 527 -49.49 14.25 -26.07
N GLU A 528 -48.96 13.03 -26.07
CA GLU A 528 -48.87 12.22 -27.30
C GLU A 528 -49.96 11.13 -27.32
N MET A 529 -50.52 10.98 -28.51
CA MET A 529 -51.72 10.22 -28.86
C MET A 529 -51.53 8.70 -28.78
N ARG A 530 -52.57 8.00 -28.31
CA ARG A 530 -52.78 6.56 -28.53
C ARG A 530 -53.14 6.28 -29.98
N PRO A 531 -52.71 5.14 -30.55
CA PRO A 531 -53.45 4.45 -31.59
C PRO A 531 -54.23 3.27 -30.98
N GLU A 532 -55.54 3.24 -31.21
CA GLU A 532 -56.39 2.07 -31.00
C GLU A 532 -56.18 1.04 -32.14
N MET A 533 -56.19 -0.24 -31.76
CA MET A 533 -55.99 -1.39 -32.62
C MET A 533 -57.37 -2.02 -32.92
N GLY A 534 -57.71 -2.18 -34.20
CA GLY A 534 -58.84 -3.01 -34.65
C GLY A 534 -58.47 -4.51 -34.71
N PRO A 535 -59.46 -5.43 -34.81
CA PRO A 535 -59.26 -6.84 -34.45
C PRO A 535 -59.12 -7.75 -35.68
N GLU A 536 -58.17 -8.70 -35.67
CA GLU A 536 -58.31 -9.96 -36.42
C GLU A 536 -57.62 -11.16 -35.73
N MET A 537 -58.47 -12.16 -35.51
CA MET A 537 -58.32 -13.62 -35.58
C MET A 537 -56.97 -14.33 -35.32
N GLY A 538 -57.06 -15.17 -34.28
CA GLY A 538 -56.13 -16.21 -33.82
C GLY A 538 -55.52 -17.17 -34.84
N LEU A 539 -54.30 -17.57 -34.50
CA LEU A 539 -53.70 -18.88 -34.73
C LEU A 539 -52.91 -19.25 -33.46
N GLY A 540 -53.21 -20.41 -32.89
CA GLY A 540 -52.86 -20.78 -31.51
C GLY A 540 -51.36 -20.98 -31.25
N PRO A 541 -50.91 -20.83 -29.98
CA PRO A 541 -49.52 -21.03 -29.65
C PRO A 541 -49.20 -22.53 -29.51
N ASN A 542 -48.22 -22.95 -30.31
CA ASN A 542 -47.44 -24.15 -30.10
C ASN A 542 -46.89 -24.15 -28.66
N VAL A 543 -47.23 -25.16 -27.88
CA VAL A 543 -46.71 -25.37 -26.54
C VAL A 543 -45.26 -25.85 -26.66
N GLU A 544 -44.31 -24.91 -26.70
CA GLU A 544 -42.92 -25.24 -26.40
C GLU A 544 -42.82 -25.72 -24.95
N LYS A 545 -42.32 -26.94 -24.77
CA LYS A 545 -41.96 -27.51 -23.47
C LYS A 545 -40.97 -26.56 -22.76
N ARG A 546 -41.48 -25.75 -21.83
CA ARG A 546 -40.68 -24.87 -20.95
C ARG A 546 -39.71 -25.69 -20.11
N THR A 547 -38.43 -25.71 -20.47
CA THR A 547 -37.34 -26.22 -19.64
C THR A 547 -37.15 -25.32 -18.42
N GLN A 548 -37.30 -25.86 -17.21
CA GLN A 548 -37.02 -25.14 -15.96
C GLN A 548 -35.50 -24.88 -15.84
N LYS A 549 -35.10 -23.62 -15.71
CA LYS A 549 -33.69 -23.19 -15.59
C LYS A 549 -33.27 -23.21 -14.12
N ILE A 550 -32.24 -23.99 -13.79
CA ILE A 550 -31.70 -24.16 -12.42
C ILE A 550 -30.63 -23.10 -12.18
N ARG A 551 -30.72 -22.38 -11.06
CA ARG A 551 -29.71 -21.39 -10.64
C ARG A 551 -28.49 -22.09 -10.05
N LYS A 552 -27.35 -21.96 -10.72
CA LYS A 552 -26.08 -22.64 -10.37
C LYS A 552 -24.83 -21.78 -10.58
N PHE A 553 -24.93 -20.70 -11.35
CA PHE A 553 -23.80 -19.84 -11.69
C PHE A 553 -23.73 -18.60 -10.76
N PHE A 554 -22.96 -18.72 -9.68
CA PHE A 554 -22.77 -17.69 -8.65
C PHE A 554 -21.30 -17.20 -8.60
N PRO A 555 -20.81 -16.47 -9.62
CA PRO A 555 -19.48 -15.89 -9.59
C PRO A 555 -19.39 -14.75 -8.57
N GLU A 556 -18.17 -14.38 -8.18
CA GLU A 556 -17.89 -13.14 -7.41
C GLU A 556 -17.46 -12.00 -8.35
N THR A 557 -16.69 -12.34 -9.39
CA THR A 557 -16.32 -11.45 -10.49
C THR A 557 -17.05 -11.92 -11.75
N TRP A 558 -17.92 -11.07 -12.32
CA TRP A 558 -18.71 -11.42 -13.50
C TRP A 558 -17.97 -11.14 -14.81
N ILE A 559 -17.37 -9.95 -14.94
CA ILE A 559 -16.67 -9.51 -16.16
C ILE A 559 -15.24 -9.09 -15.78
N TRP A 560 -14.26 -9.61 -16.51
CA TRP A 560 -12.85 -9.21 -16.43
C TRP A 560 -12.22 -9.32 -17.81
N ASP A 561 -12.57 -8.39 -18.71
CA ASP A 561 -12.25 -8.49 -20.14
C ASP A 561 -11.46 -7.28 -20.62
N LEU A 562 -10.63 -7.46 -21.65
CA LEU A 562 -9.97 -6.41 -22.42
C LEU A 562 -10.61 -6.33 -23.81
N ILE A 563 -11.15 -5.17 -24.15
CA ILE A 563 -12.05 -5.00 -25.29
C ILE A 563 -11.51 -3.89 -26.20
N PRO A 564 -11.09 -4.23 -27.43
CA PRO A 564 -10.69 -3.23 -28.40
C PRO A 564 -11.91 -2.53 -28.99
N VAL A 565 -11.94 -1.19 -28.92
CA VAL A 565 -12.99 -0.36 -29.51
C VAL A 565 -12.69 -0.14 -30.99
N GLY A 566 -13.62 -0.51 -31.85
CA GLY A 566 -13.49 -0.39 -33.30
C GLY A 566 -13.43 1.06 -33.78
N LYS A 567 -13.39 1.24 -35.11
CA LYS A 567 -13.35 2.57 -35.75
C LYS A 567 -14.61 3.42 -35.48
N SER A 568 -15.71 2.79 -35.08
CA SER A 568 -16.98 3.44 -34.71
C SER A 568 -16.95 4.15 -33.37
N GLY A 569 -15.96 3.87 -32.50
CA GLY A 569 -15.94 4.38 -31.12
C GLY A 569 -16.99 3.75 -30.19
N TYR A 570 -17.70 2.72 -30.66
CA TYR A 570 -18.83 2.08 -29.97
C TYR A 570 -18.76 0.55 -30.11
N VAL A 571 -19.02 -0.16 -29.01
CA VAL A 571 -19.11 -1.62 -28.94
C VAL A 571 -20.27 -2.03 -28.04
N ASP A 572 -21.11 -2.96 -28.51
CA ASP A 572 -22.16 -3.59 -27.70
C ASP A 572 -21.77 -5.04 -27.37
N LEU A 573 -21.84 -5.40 -26.10
CA LEU A 573 -21.35 -6.67 -25.57
C LEU A 573 -22.52 -7.47 -25.01
N ALA A 574 -22.91 -8.53 -25.71
CA ALA A 574 -23.90 -9.48 -25.21
C ALA A 574 -23.31 -10.34 -24.08
N LYS A 575 -23.86 -10.21 -22.87
CA LYS A 575 -23.46 -10.99 -21.69
C LYS A 575 -24.67 -11.69 -21.07
N THR A 576 -24.44 -12.82 -20.41
CA THR A 576 -25.49 -13.51 -19.64
C THR A 576 -25.38 -13.09 -18.19
N VAL A 577 -26.49 -12.62 -17.62
CA VAL A 577 -26.57 -12.15 -16.23
C VAL A 577 -26.36 -13.34 -15.28
N PRO A 578 -25.52 -13.23 -14.24
CA PRO A 578 -25.33 -14.31 -13.27
C PRO A 578 -26.61 -14.72 -12.52
N ASP A 579 -26.62 -15.92 -11.94
CA ASP A 579 -27.78 -16.44 -11.20
C ASP A 579 -27.91 -15.84 -9.78
N THR A 580 -26.91 -15.06 -9.34
CA THR A 580 -26.89 -14.36 -8.05
C THR A 580 -27.90 -13.22 -8.05
N ILE A 581 -28.74 -13.17 -7.02
CA ILE A 581 -29.71 -12.08 -6.82
C ILE A 581 -29.01 -11.00 -6.00
N THR A 582 -28.44 -10.03 -6.70
CA THR A 582 -27.57 -8.98 -6.14
C THR A 582 -27.49 -7.82 -7.14
N LYS A 583 -26.78 -6.77 -6.76
CA LYS A 583 -26.39 -5.68 -7.64
C LYS A 583 -24.96 -5.90 -8.12
N TRP A 584 -24.76 -5.80 -9.42
CA TRP A 584 -23.47 -5.94 -10.08
C TRP A 584 -22.92 -4.55 -10.38
N ALA A 585 -21.81 -4.21 -9.73
CA ALA A 585 -21.08 -2.97 -9.94
C ALA A 585 -20.10 -3.12 -11.10
N ALA A 586 -20.31 -2.36 -12.18
CA ALA A 586 -19.46 -2.36 -13.36
C ALA A 586 -18.69 -1.04 -13.51
N GLY A 587 -17.44 -1.15 -13.92
CA GLY A 587 -16.56 -0.03 -14.22
C GLY A 587 -15.66 -0.35 -15.41
N ALA A 588 -15.18 0.69 -16.07
CA ALA A 588 -14.25 0.53 -17.18
C ALA A 588 -13.24 1.68 -17.25
N PHE A 589 -12.06 1.39 -17.76
CA PHE A 589 -11.10 2.41 -18.19
C PHE A 589 -10.53 2.04 -19.55
N CYS A 590 -10.12 3.04 -20.32
CA CYS A 590 -9.63 2.85 -21.68
C CYS A 590 -8.34 3.61 -21.93
N THR A 591 -7.41 2.98 -22.64
CA THR A 591 -6.18 3.60 -23.13
C THR A 591 -6.22 3.76 -24.65
N SER A 592 -5.76 4.91 -25.15
CA SER A 592 -5.70 5.19 -26.59
C SER A 592 -4.61 6.20 -26.90
N ARG A 593 -4.38 6.49 -28.19
CA ARG A 593 -3.50 7.60 -28.60
C ARG A 593 -3.99 8.99 -28.18
N VAL A 594 -5.27 9.12 -27.83
CA VAL A 594 -5.86 10.35 -27.29
C VAL A 594 -5.53 10.48 -25.79
N GLY A 595 -5.24 9.37 -25.12
CA GLY A 595 -4.90 9.29 -23.70
C GLY A 595 -5.76 8.29 -22.94
N PHE A 596 -5.62 8.34 -21.62
CA PHE A 596 -6.37 7.57 -20.64
C PHE A 596 -7.77 8.15 -20.41
N GLY A 597 -8.71 7.28 -20.07
CA GLY A 597 -10.09 7.65 -19.75
C GLY A 597 -10.74 6.63 -18.83
N VAL A 598 -11.59 7.08 -17.91
CA VAL A 598 -12.31 6.24 -16.95
C VAL A 598 -13.81 6.47 -17.12
N ALA A 599 -14.59 5.40 -17.13
CA ALA A 599 -16.04 5.44 -17.20
C ALA A 599 -16.63 5.61 -15.78
N PRO A 600 -17.72 6.39 -15.63
CA PRO A 600 -18.46 6.40 -14.38
C PRO A 600 -19.02 5.01 -14.05
N LYS A 601 -19.10 4.71 -12.75
CA LYS A 601 -19.66 3.45 -12.26
C LYS A 601 -21.10 3.26 -12.75
N THR A 602 -21.40 2.04 -13.20
CA THR A 602 -22.73 1.65 -13.67
C THR A 602 -23.13 0.34 -13.03
N ASP A 603 -24.38 0.24 -12.60
CA ASP A 603 -24.87 -0.93 -11.88
C ASP A 603 -25.97 -1.67 -12.64
N LEU A 604 -26.01 -2.99 -12.48
CA LEU A 604 -27.11 -3.85 -12.94
C LEU A 604 -27.70 -4.63 -11.77
N THR A 605 -29.01 -4.52 -11.55
CA THR A 605 -29.70 -5.27 -10.49
C THR A 605 -30.23 -6.59 -11.04
N ALA A 606 -29.65 -7.72 -10.62
CA ALA A 606 -30.18 -9.05 -10.93
C ALA A 606 -31.25 -9.40 -9.88
N PHE A 607 -32.53 -9.36 -10.26
CA PHE A 607 -33.63 -9.52 -9.31
C PHE A 607 -34.72 -10.46 -9.83
N LYS A 608 -35.19 -11.35 -8.94
CA LYS A 608 -36.35 -12.22 -9.19
C LYS A 608 -37.41 -11.92 -8.12
N PRO A 609 -38.69 -11.69 -8.47
CA PRO A 609 -39.72 -11.38 -7.47
C PRO A 609 -40.05 -12.52 -6.50
N PHE A 610 -39.83 -13.77 -6.90
CA PHE A 610 -40.04 -14.96 -6.08
C PHE A 610 -38.83 -15.89 -6.17
N PHE A 611 -38.15 -16.14 -5.06
CA PHE A 611 -36.92 -16.95 -5.02
C PHE A 611 -36.65 -17.55 -3.65
N VAL A 612 -35.78 -18.56 -3.63
CA VAL A 612 -35.21 -19.13 -2.40
C VAL A 612 -33.74 -18.74 -2.25
N SER A 613 -33.33 -18.43 -1.02
CA SER A 613 -31.95 -18.13 -0.66
C SER A 613 -31.48 -19.11 0.41
N LEU A 614 -30.32 -19.75 0.19
CA LEU A 614 -29.72 -20.67 1.16
C LEU A 614 -28.68 -19.95 2.01
N THR A 615 -28.71 -20.17 3.32
CA THR A 615 -27.69 -19.70 4.25
C THR A 615 -26.81 -20.88 4.62
N LEU A 616 -25.61 -20.89 4.06
CA LEU A 616 -24.61 -21.95 4.19
C LEU A 616 -23.39 -21.41 4.93
N PRO A 617 -22.76 -22.21 5.81
CA PRO A 617 -21.44 -21.89 6.34
C PRO A 617 -20.38 -22.02 5.22
N TYR A 618 -19.19 -21.46 5.45
CA TYR A 618 -18.06 -21.59 4.52
C TYR A 618 -17.66 -23.07 4.32
N SER A 619 -17.44 -23.79 5.43
CA SER A 619 -17.17 -25.23 5.45
C SER A 619 -17.94 -25.94 6.57
N VAL A 620 -18.05 -27.28 6.45
CA VAL A 620 -18.70 -28.16 7.43
C VAL A 620 -17.82 -29.37 7.74
N ILE A 621 -17.86 -29.87 8.97
CA ILE A 621 -17.03 -31.02 9.39
C ILE A 621 -17.73 -32.34 9.03
N ARG A 622 -17.00 -33.28 8.42
CA ARG A 622 -17.53 -34.61 8.08
C ARG A 622 -18.01 -35.35 9.33
N GLY A 623 -19.25 -35.85 9.30
CA GLY A 623 -19.88 -36.58 10.41
C GLY A 623 -20.54 -35.69 11.46
N GLU A 624 -20.35 -34.37 11.42
CA GLU A 624 -21.11 -33.43 12.26
C GLU A 624 -22.43 -33.04 11.57
N THR A 625 -23.48 -32.85 12.36
CA THR A 625 -24.77 -32.36 11.86
C THR A 625 -24.78 -30.83 11.89
N PHE A 626 -25.17 -30.19 10.78
CA PHE A 626 -25.39 -28.75 10.73
C PHE A 626 -26.82 -28.40 10.30
N THR A 627 -27.26 -27.18 10.63
CA THR A 627 -28.60 -26.69 10.31
C THR A 627 -28.60 -25.92 8.99
N LEU A 628 -29.14 -26.51 7.93
CA LEU A 628 -29.37 -25.85 6.65
C LEU A 628 -30.60 -24.94 6.75
N LYS A 629 -30.42 -23.63 6.55
CA LYS A 629 -31.53 -22.65 6.52
C LYS A 629 -31.82 -22.21 5.08
N ALA A 630 -33.06 -22.37 4.63
CA ALA A 630 -33.53 -21.82 3.36
C ALA A 630 -34.64 -20.80 3.60
N THR A 631 -34.41 -19.57 3.16
CA THR A 631 -35.38 -18.48 3.27
C THR A 631 -36.05 -18.26 1.92
N VAL A 632 -37.38 -18.36 1.88
CA VAL A 632 -38.19 -18.07 0.70
C VAL A 632 -38.68 -16.64 0.80
N PHE A 633 -38.44 -15.86 -0.25
CA PHE A 633 -38.88 -14.47 -0.38
C PHE A 633 -40.00 -14.35 -1.39
N ASN A 634 -41.07 -13.64 -1.03
CA ASN A 634 -42.16 -13.33 -1.93
C ASN A 634 -42.34 -11.81 -2.04
N TYR A 635 -41.89 -11.22 -3.15
CA TYR A 635 -42.12 -9.82 -3.50
C TYR A 635 -43.23 -9.66 -4.56
N LEU A 636 -44.04 -10.69 -4.79
CA LEU A 636 -45.26 -10.58 -5.61
C LEU A 636 -46.39 -9.98 -4.75
N PRO A 637 -47.32 -9.20 -5.34
CA PRO A 637 -48.39 -8.54 -4.61
C PRO A 637 -49.47 -9.49 -4.05
N LYS A 638 -49.31 -10.82 -4.19
CA LYS A 638 -50.30 -11.83 -3.80
C LYS A 638 -49.68 -12.88 -2.88
N CYS A 639 -50.49 -13.41 -1.96
CA CYS A 639 -50.08 -14.53 -1.11
C CYS A 639 -50.01 -15.84 -1.90
N ILE A 640 -48.91 -16.58 -1.70
CA ILE A 640 -48.67 -17.88 -2.34
C ILE A 640 -48.41 -18.95 -1.29
N MET A 641 -48.89 -20.16 -1.56
CA MET A 641 -48.57 -21.33 -0.75
C MET A 641 -47.33 -22.02 -1.32
N VAL A 642 -46.29 -22.13 -0.49
CA VAL A 642 -44.98 -22.64 -0.89
C VAL A 642 -44.74 -24.01 -0.27
N THR A 643 -44.18 -24.94 -1.05
CA THR A 643 -43.66 -26.23 -0.54
C THR A 643 -42.19 -26.38 -0.95
N LEU A 644 -41.35 -26.82 -0.02
CA LEU A 644 -39.94 -27.13 -0.28
C LEU A 644 -39.74 -28.65 -0.37
N ALA A 645 -39.12 -29.09 -1.46
CA ALA A 645 -38.75 -30.48 -1.68
C ALA A 645 -37.23 -30.67 -1.53
N ASP A 646 -36.84 -31.79 -0.92
CA ASP A 646 -35.46 -32.27 -0.84
C ASP A 646 -35.01 -32.89 -2.17
N SER A 647 -33.69 -33.10 -2.30
CA SER A 647 -33.05 -33.70 -3.48
C SER A 647 -32.32 -34.98 -3.04
N PRO A 648 -32.24 -36.03 -3.88
CA PRO A 648 -31.58 -37.29 -3.55
C PRO A 648 -30.07 -37.19 -3.27
N GLN A 649 -29.46 -36.01 -3.48
CA GLN A 649 -28.01 -35.78 -3.37
C GLN A 649 -27.52 -35.56 -1.92
N PHE A 650 -28.40 -35.45 -0.92
CA PHE A 650 -28.03 -35.35 0.50
C PHE A 650 -29.07 -35.98 1.42
N THR A 651 -28.64 -36.51 2.58
CA THR A 651 -29.54 -37.08 3.59
C THR A 651 -29.92 -35.98 4.59
N ALA A 652 -31.16 -35.50 4.53
CA ALA A 652 -31.69 -34.49 5.44
C ALA A 652 -32.74 -35.07 6.38
N GLN A 653 -32.59 -34.83 7.68
CA GLN A 653 -33.63 -35.13 8.65
C GLN A 653 -34.50 -33.87 8.84
N PRO A 654 -35.84 -33.98 8.75
CA PRO A 654 -36.72 -32.87 9.06
C PRO A 654 -36.59 -32.48 10.53
N CYS A 655 -36.62 -31.18 10.83
CA CYS A 655 -36.57 -30.70 12.20
C CYS A 655 -37.85 -31.06 12.96
N ARG A 656 -37.73 -31.42 14.26
CA ARG A 656 -38.87 -31.78 15.12
C ARG A 656 -39.89 -30.63 15.16
N GLY A 657 -41.09 -30.86 14.64
CA GLY A 657 -42.20 -29.90 14.66
C GLY A 657 -42.25 -28.90 13.49
N CYS A 658 -41.39 -29.02 12.49
CA CYS A 658 -41.34 -28.11 11.35
C CYS A 658 -42.38 -28.45 10.27
N THR A 659 -43.10 -27.43 9.78
CA THR A 659 -44.01 -27.53 8.64
C THR A 659 -43.37 -26.97 7.37
N TYR A 660 -43.24 -27.80 6.33
CA TYR A 660 -42.57 -27.46 5.07
C TYR A 660 -43.50 -26.92 3.98
N THR A 661 -44.77 -26.74 4.32
CA THR A 661 -45.79 -26.05 3.52
C THR A 661 -46.37 -24.90 4.34
N GLN A 662 -46.13 -23.66 3.90
CA GLN A 662 -46.63 -22.45 4.57
C GLN A 662 -47.07 -21.38 3.57
N CYS A 663 -47.98 -20.50 3.98
CA CYS A 663 -48.33 -19.29 3.24
C CYS A 663 -47.21 -18.26 3.39
N VAL A 664 -46.81 -17.64 2.28
CA VAL A 664 -45.88 -16.51 2.23
C VAL A 664 -46.59 -15.37 1.49
N CYS A 665 -46.90 -14.28 2.19
CA CYS A 665 -47.61 -13.13 1.65
C CYS A 665 -46.66 -12.11 1.00
N SER A 666 -47.22 -11.04 0.44
CA SER A 666 -46.43 -9.99 -0.23
C SER A 666 -45.46 -9.33 0.74
N GLU A 667 -44.22 -9.12 0.28
CA GLU A 667 -43.10 -8.55 1.05
C GLU A 667 -42.75 -9.35 2.33
N GLU A 668 -43.21 -10.60 2.41
CA GLU A 668 -42.92 -11.51 3.50
C GLU A 668 -41.80 -12.48 3.11
N SER A 669 -41.05 -12.93 4.13
CA SER A 669 -40.12 -14.04 3.99
C SER A 669 -40.34 -15.09 5.07
N LYS A 670 -40.20 -16.37 4.71
CA LYS A 670 -40.28 -17.51 5.65
C LYS A 670 -39.03 -18.35 5.55
N THR A 671 -38.49 -18.76 6.70
CA THR A 671 -37.27 -19.58 6.78
C THR A 671 -37.60 -21.00 7.20
N PHE A 672 -37.15 -21.95 6.39
CA PHE A 672 -37.27 -23.39 6.61
C PHE A 672 -35.90 -23.96 6.99
N GLN A 673 -35.90 -25.00 7.82
CA GLN A 673 -34.67 -25.56 8.38
C GLN A 673 -34.63 -27.09 8.22
N TRP A 674 -33.44 -27.63 7.96
CA TRP A 674 -33.16 -29.07 7.97
C TRP A 674 -31.89 -29.34 8.76
N THR A 675 -31.82 -30.52 9.36
CA THR A 675 -30.58 -31.03 9.94
C THR A 675 -29.94 -31.96 8.91
N VAL A 676 -28.72 -31.61 8.47
CA VAL A 676 -28.00 -32.31 7.40
C VAL A 676 -26.68 -32.85 7.95
N ALA A 677 -26.31 -34.07 7.58
CA ALA A 677 -25.04 -34.71 7.93
C ALA A 677 -24.28 -35.08 6.64
N PRO A 678 -23.11 -34.48 6.36
CA PRO A 678 -22.31 -34.80 5.19
C PRO A 678 -21.49 -36.09 5.38
N SER A 679 -21.53 -36.97 4.38
CA SER A 679 -20.80 -38.26 4.37
C SER A 679 -19.53 -38.25 3.51
N GLU A 680 -19.49 -37.45 2.43
CA GLU A 680 -18.38 -37.37 1.48
C GLU A 680 -17.52 -36.11 1.72
N LEU A 681 -16.21 -36.20 1.46
CA LEU A 681 -15.26 -35.07 1.56
C LEU A 681 -15.26 -34.25 0.27
N GLY A 682 -15.02 -32.93 0.39
CA GLY A 682 -14.96 -32.02 -0.75
C GLY A 682 -16.26 -31.26 -1.01
N LYS A 683 -16.49 -30.81 -2.26
CA LYS A 683 -17.64 -29.97 -2.62
C LYS A 683 -18.90 -30.81 -2.81
N VAL A 684 -19.86 -30.70 -1.88
CA VAL A 684 -21.16 -31.39 -1.93
C VAL A 684 -22.25 -30.43 -2.41
N ASN A 685 -22.97 -30.79 -3.47
CA ASN A 685 -24.02 -29.97 -4.07
C ASN A 685 -25.36 -30.12 -3.32
N ILE A 686 -25.84 -29.04 -2.72
CA ILE A 686 -27.15 -28.96 -2.06
C ILE A 686 -28.13 -28.33 -3.04
N THR A 687 -29.17 -29.08 -3.41
CA THR A 687 -30.25 -28.59 -4.30
C THR A 687 -31.53 -28.43 -3.50
N VAL A 688 -32.10 -27.23 -3.50
CA VAL A 688 -33.39 -26.94 -2.86
C VAL A 688 -34.38 -26.44 -3.91
N ARG A 689 -35.54 -27.09 -3.97
CA ARG A 689 -36.62 -26.75 -4.90
C ARG A 689 -37.80 -26.15 -4.14
N THR A 690 -38.26 -25.00 -4.60
CA THR A 690 -39.47 -24.34 -4.11
C THR A 690 -40.47 -24.12 -5.24
N GLY A 691 -41.76 -24.30 -4.95
CA GLY A 691 -42.83 -24.08 -5.91
C GLY A 691 -44.12 -23.58 -5.28
N ALA A 692 -44.83 -22.72 -6.02
CA ALA A 692 -46.18 -22.31 -5.67
C ALA A 692 -47.17 -23.46 -5.97
N VAL A 693 -47.83 -23.96 -4.93
CA VAL A 693 -48.78 -25.08 -4.98
C VAL A 693 -50.21 -24.55 -4.92
N ARG A 694 -51.13 -25.14 -5.70
CA ARG A 694 -52.56 -24.84 -5.57
C ARG A 694 -53.08 -25.43 -4.26
N SER A 695 -53.71 -24.62 -3.43
CA SER A 695 -54.31 -25.06 -2.17
C SER A 695 -55.76 -24.63 -2.05
N LYS A 696 -56.57 -25.45 -1.39
CA LYS A 696 -57.94 -25.14 -0.98
C LYS A 696 -58.00 -24.37 0.34
N VAL A 697 -56.88 -24.30 1.07
CA VAL A 697 -56.72 -23.52 2.30
C VAL A 697 -56.50 -22.06 1.92
N LEU A 698 -57.31 -21.17 2.49
CA LEU A 698 -57.19 -19.73 2.28
C LEU A 698 -55.89 -19.23 2.94
N CYS A 699 -55.08 -18.49 2.20
CA CYS A 699 -53.99 -17.69 2.78
C CYS A 699 -54.55 -16.27 2.94
N ASP A 700 -54.58 -15.75 4.18
CA ASP A 700 -55.13 -14.42 4.50
C ASP A 700 -56.53 -14.15 3.91
N ASN A 701 -57.43 -15.15 4.03
CA ASN A 701 -58.81 -15.14 3.51
C ASN A 701 -58.97 -15.06 1.98
N GLU A 702 -57.90 -15.18 1.19
CA GLU A 702 -57.94 -15.24 -0.29
C GLU A 702 -57.58 -16.61 -0.88
N VAL A 703 -58.11 -16.92 -2.07
CA VAL A 703 -57.78 -18.14 -2.82
C VAL A 703 -56.43 -17.97 -3.50
N VAL A 704 -55.50 -18.90 -3.24
CA VAL A 704 -54.14 -18.88 -3.81
C VAL A 704 -54.17 -18.87 -5.35
N THR A 705 -53.68 -17.79 -5.96
CA THR A 705 -53.55 -17.67 -7.43
C THR A 705 -52.12 -18.01 -7.87
N LEU A 706 -51.98 -18.72 -9.00
CA LEU A 706 -50.67 -19.08 -9.55
C LEU A 706 -50.15 -17.94 -10.45
N PRO A 707 -48.89 -17.49 -10.28
CA PRO A 707 -48.28 -16.52 -11.21
C PRO A 707 -47.89 -17.16 -12.55
N ASP A 708 -48.08 -16.43 -13.66
CA ASP A 708 -47.80 -16.89 -15.04
C ASP A 708 -46.29 -17.00 -15.38
N LYS A 709 -45.45 -16.22 -14.68
CA LYS A 709 -43.97 -16.24 -14.72
C LYS A 709 -43.41 -16.45 -13.30
N GLY A 710 -42.36 -17.27 -13.17
CA GLY A 710 -41.65 -17.47 -11.89
C GLY A 710 -42.26 -18.51 -10.92
N ARG A 711 -43.12 -19.43 -11.40
CA ARG A 711 -43.87 -20.42 -10.58
C ARG A 711 -43.02 -21.32 -9.66
N THR A 712 -41.77 -21.57 -10.03
CA THR A 712 -40.84 -22.43 -9.29
C THR A 712 -39.45 -21.81 -9.31
N ASP A 713 -38.71 -21.98 -8.22
CA ASP A 713 -37.29 -21.64 -8.15
C ASP A 713 -36.51 -22.86 -7.68
N THR A 714 -35.33 -23.09 -8.25
CA THR A 714 -34.46 -24.19 -7.86
C THR A 714 -33.05 -23.66 -7.80
N VAL A 715 -32.45 -23.77 -6.62
CA VAL A 715 -31.10 -23.27 -6.34
C VAL A 715 -30.21 -24.45 -6.01
N MET A 716 -29.02 -24.49 -6.61
CA MET A 716 -28.00 -25.49 -6.33
C MET A 716 -26.72 -24.77 -5.91
N GLN A 717 -26.26 -25.02 -4.68
CA GLN A 717 -25.01 -24.46 -4.14
C GLN A 717 -24.17 -25.57 -3.53
N SER A 718 -22.85 -25.48 -3.69
CA SER A 718 -21.91 -26.44 -3.11
C SER A 718 -21.43 -25.98 -1.74
N VAL A 719 -21.38 -26.89 -0.76
CA VAL A 719 -20.70 -26.67 0.53
C VAL A 719 -19.40 -27.47 0.56
N LEU A 720 -18.34 -26.91 1.11
CA LEU A 720 -17.07 -27.59 1.29
C LEU A 720 -17.10 -28.42 2.59
N VAL A 721 -16.90 -29.73 2.47
CA VAL A 721 -16.82 -30.66 3.62
C VAL A 721 -15.36 -30.92 3.96
N GLU A 722 -14.97 -30.56 5.17
CA GLU A 722 -13.60 -30.59 5.67
C GLU A 722 -13.47 -31.50 6.92
N VAL A 723 -12.24 -31.70 7.35
CA VAL A 723 -11.90 -32.41 8.60
C VAL A 723 -11.35 -31.36 9.58
N HIS A 724 -11.60 -31.56 10.88
CA HIS A 724 -11.23 -30.65 11.98
C HIS A 724 -9.79 -30.09 11.85
N GLN A 725 -9.57 -28.84 12.28
CA GLN A 725 -8.33 -28.07 12.07
C GLN A 725 -7.03 -28.84 12.39
N PRO A 726 -5.94 -28.56 11.65
CA PRO A 726 -4.64 -29.20 11.87
C PRO A 726 -3.99 -28.71 13.17
N GLN A 727 -3.34 -29.64 13.88
CA GLN A 727 -2.29 -29.30 14.83
C GLN A 727 -0.97 -29.80 14.23
N GLU A 728 -0.06 -28.88 13.92
CA GLU A 728 1.27 -29.21 13.39
C GLU A 728 2.12 -29.91 14.47
N THR A 729 2.70 -31.05 14.12
CA THR A 729 3.85 -31.63 14.83
C THR A 729 4.71 -32.36 13.80
N SER A 730 5.97 -31.97 13.65
CA SER A 730 6.92 -32.57 12.72
C SER A 730 7.55 -33.84 13.30
N VAL A 731 7.34 -34.98 12.65
CA VAL A 731 8.18 -36.18 12.78
C VAL A 731 8.19 -36.90 11.43
N SER A 732 9.33 -37.51 11.08
CA SER A 732 9.61 -38.29 9.86
C SER A 732 8.42 -39.04 9.29
N LEU A 733 8.26 -38.98 7.96
CA LEU A 733 7.20 -39.56 7.11
C LEU A 733 6.86 -41.04 7.46
N THR A 734 6.11 -41.21 8.54
CA THR A 734 5.42 -42.42 8.93
C THR A 734 4.07 -41.94 9.43
N LEU A 735 3.00 -42.28 8.70
CA LEU A 735 1.67 -41.90 9.16
C LEU A 735 1.39 -42.60 10.50
N PRO A 736 0.85 -41.89 11.51
CA PRO A 736 0.40 -42.51 12.75
C PRO A 736 -0.59 -43.65 12.46
N THR A 737 -0.66 -44.68 13.30
CA THR A 737 -1.59 -45.81 13.10
C THR A 737 -3.07 -45.41 13.08
N VAL A 738 -3.41 -44.20 13.56
CA VAL A 738 -4.76 -43.64 13.62
C VAL A 738 -4.82 -42.31 12.86
N PHE A 739 -5.29 -42.34 11.63
CA PHE A 739 -5.55 -41.15 10.81
C PHE A 739 -6.82 -41.35 9.97
N VAL A 740 -7.42 -40.25 9.53
CA VAL A 740 -8.62 -40.31 8.70
C VAL A 740 -8.23 -40.76 7.29
N LYS A 741 -8.88 -41.83 6.79
CA LYS A 741 -8.71 -42.30 5.41
C LYS A 741 -8.99 -41.16 4.41
N ASP A 742 -8.11 -41.00 3.42
CA ASP A 742 -8.12 -39.96 2.37
C ASP A 742 -7.84 -38.51 2.84
N SER A 743 -7.40 -38.34 4.08
CA SER A 743 -7.09 -37.01 4.64
C SER A 743 -5.61 -36.61 4.50
N ALA A 744 -4.74 -37.59 4.24
CA ALA A 744 -3.32 -37.35 4.09
C ALA A 744 -3.03 -36.73 2.71
N LYS A 745 -2.33 -35.60 2.69
CA LYS A 745 -1.81 -34.95 1.49
C LYS A 745 -0.31 -34.74 1.67
N SER A 746 0.46 -34.87 0.61
CA SER A 746 1.90 -34.57 0.67
C SER A 746 2.29 -33.61 -0.44
N PHE A 747 3.17 -32.67 -0.10
CA PHE A 747 3.67 -31.62 -0.96
C PHE A 747 5.18 -31.66 -0.97
N VAL A 748 5.78 -31.43 -2.14
CA VAL A 748 7.21 -31.17 -2.25
C VAL A 748 7.41 -29.72 -2.60
N THR A 749 8.25 -29.07 -1.83
CA THR A 749 8.61 -27.67 -1.98
C THR A 749 10.10 -27.57 -2.26
N VAL A 750 10.44 -26.72 -3.23
CA VAL A 750 11.80 -26.55 -3.74
C VAL A 750 12.10 -25.05 -3.74
N LEU A 751 13.19 -24.66 -3.09
CA LEU A 751 13.65 -23.28 -2.98
C LEU A 751 15.16 -23.22 -3.21
N GLY A 752 15.61 -22.36 -4.13
CA GLY A 752 17.03 -22.20 -4.45
C GLY A 752 17.82 -21.41 -3.41
N ASP A 753 17.17 -20.48 -2.73
CA ASP A 753 17.80 -19.62 -1.72
C ASP A 753 16.90 -19.46 -0.49
N LEU A 754 17.34 -20.01 0.64
CA LEU A 754 16.68 -19.88 1.95
C LEU A 754 16.63 -18.42 2.43
N MET A 755 17.52 -17.58 1.92
CA MET A 755 17.71 -16.19 2.34
C MET A 755 16.96 -15.19 1.45
N GLY A 756 16.15 -15.67 0.49
CA GLY A 756 15.40 -14.80 -0.41
C GLY A 756 14.49 -13.78 0.29
N ARG A 757 14.04 -14.07 1.53
CA ARG A 757 13.28 -13.16 2.39
C ARG A 757 14.14 -12.05 3.01
N ALA A 758 15.35 -12.38 3.41
CA ALA A 758 16.31 -11.49 4.07
C ALA A 758 16.83 -10.38 3.15
N LEU A 759 16.69 -10.57 1.83
CA LEU A 759 17.36 -9.79 0.80
C LEU A 759 16.61 -8.55 0.35
N LYS A 760 15.29 -8.50 0.53
CA LYS A 760 14.46 -7.47 -0.13
C LYS A 760 14.75 -6.05 0.38
N ASN A 761 15.18 -5.91 1.63
CA ASN A 761 15.34 -4.62 2.31
C ASN A 761 16.75 -4.44 2.93
N ILE A 762 17.70 -5.32 2.64
CA ILE A 762 19.01 -5.28 3.32
C ILE A 762 19.85 -4.06 2.92
N GLY A 763 19.60 -3.49 1.75
CA GLY A 763 20.17 -2.20 1.32
C GLY A 763 19.66 -1.03 2.16
N ASP A 764 18.45 -1.11 2.71
CA ASP A 764 17.85 -0.05 3.55
C ASP A 764 18.46 -0.01 4.96
N LEU A 765 19.18 -1.06 5.36
CA LEU A 765 19.99 -1.07 6.58
C LEU A 765 21.28 -0.24 6.45
N LEU A 766 21.68 0.12 5.23
CA LEU A 766 22.85 0.98 5.04
C LEU A 766 22.56 2.37 5.61
N ALA A 767 23.28 2.70 6.68
CA ALA A 767 23.05 3.94 7.39
C ALA A 767 24.36 4.70 7.58
N MET A 768 24.29 6.03 7.45
CA MET A 768 25.42 6.91 7.75
C MET A 768 25.74 6.85 9.25
N PRO A 769 26.98 6.52 9.66
CA PRO A 769 27.39 6.50 11.06
C PRO A 769 27.40 7.88 11.71
N TYR A 770 26.81 8.00 12.90
CA TYR A 770 26.74 9.24 13.68
C TYR A 770 26.67 8.96 15.19
N GLY A 771 26.82 10.02 15.97
CA GLY A 771 26.72 9.97 17.44
C GLY A 771 28.07 9.74 18.10
N CYS A 772 28.03 9.37 19.38
CA CYS A 772 29.21 9.00 20.18
C CYS A 772 29.81 7.66 19.72
N GLY A 773 30.99 7.26 20.21
CA GLY A 773 31.72 6.07 19.72
C GLY A 773 30.86 4.79 19.72
N GLU A 774 30.07 4.58 20.76
CA GLU A 774 29.09 3.49 20.82
C GLU A 774 28.08 3.55 19.66
N GLN A 775 27.46 4.70 19.43
CA GLN A 775 26.42 4.88 18.41
C GLN A 775 26.97 4.87 16.98
N ASN A 776 28.20 5.36 16.81
CA ASN A 776 28.90 5.30 15.55
C ASN A 776 29.15 3.84 15.14
N MET A 777 29.64 3.01 16.09
CA MET A 777 29.86 1.59 15.86
C MET A 777 28.58 0.79 15.63
N LEU A 778 27.44 1.18 16.22
CA LEU A 778 26.12 0.59 15.95
C LEU A 778 25.76 0.60 14.46
N ARG A 779 26.21 1.62 13.71
CA ARG A 779 25.90 1.80 12.28
C ARG A 779 27.06 1.39 11.38
N PHE A 780 28.29 1.58 11.84
CA PHE A 780 29.49 1.21 11.10
C PHE A 780 29.61 -0.30 10.91
N ALA A 781 29.42 -1.10 11.96
CA ALA A 781 29.61 -2.55 11.89
C ALA A 781 28.61 -3.26 10.94
N PRO A 782 27.29 -2.98 10.98
CA PRO A 782 26.34 -3.58 10.03
C PRO A 782 26.67 -3.31 8.57
N ASN A 783 27.10 -2.09 8.22
CA ASN A 783 27.45 -1.72 6.83
C ASN A 783 28.50 -2.66 6.22
N ILE A 784 29.46 -3.14 7.03
CA ILE A 784 30.50 -4.08 6.59
C ILE A 784 29.89 -5.43 6.23
N TYR A 785 29.07 -6.00 7.12
CA TYR A 785 28.50 -7.33 6.93
C TYR A 785 27.41 -7.33 5.85
N ILE A 786 26.69 -6.22 5.67
CA ILE A 786 25.78 -6.01 4.53
C ILE A 786 26.57 -6.08 3.22
N LEU A 787 27.71 -5.39 3.12
CA LEU A 787 28.56 -5.47 1.94
C LEU A 787 29.10 -6.89 1.70
N GLN A 788 29.59 -7.57 2.74
CA GLN A 788 30.04 -8.96 2.64
C GLN A 788 28.92 -9.90 2.17
N TYR A 789 27.71 -9.67 2.66
CA TYR A 789 26.54 -10.44 2.29
C TYR A 789 26.12 -10.19 0.83
N LEU A 790 26.00 -8.93 0.42
CA LEU A 790 25.65 -8.54 -0.95
C LEU A 790 26.69 -9.03 -1.97
N GLU A 791 27.97 -8.95 -1.62
CA GLU A 791 29.07 -9.45 -2.44
C GLU A 791 29.03 -10.97 -2.56
N SER A 792 28.92 -11.69 -1.44
CA SER A 792 28.88 -13.17 -1.44
C SER A 792 27.63 -13.74 -2.09
N SER A 793 26.52 -13.00 -2.14
CA SER A 793 25.27 -13.42 -2.77
C SER A 793 25.13 -12.97 -4.24
N GLY A 794 26.12 -12.23 -4.76
CA GLY A 794 26.15 -11.72 -6.13
C GLY A 794 25.16 -10.59 -6.43
N GLN A 795 24.72 -9.84 -5.41
CA GLN A 795 23.68 -8.80 -5.50
C GLN A 795 24.20 -7.38 -5.28
N LEU A 796 25.51 -7.20 -5.09
CA LEU A 796 26.12 -5.89 -4.89
C LEU A 796 26.12 -5.08 -6.20
N THR A 797 25.37 -3.97 -6.24
CA THR A 797 25.44 -2.99 -7.35
C THR A 797 26.53 -1.95 -7.10
N PRO A 798 27.10 -1.32 -8.14
CA PRO A 798 28.10 -0.26 -7.98
C PRO A 798 27.60 0.92 -7.13
N GLU A 799 26.33 1.31 -7.27
CA GLU A 799 25.74 2.45 -6.57
C GLU A 799 25.68 2.21 -5.06
N ILE A 800 25.19 1.02 -4.66
CA ILE A 800 25.13 0.60 -3.25
C ILE A 800 26.54 0.49 -2.67
N LYS A 801 27.49 -0.02 -3.47
CA LYS A 801 28.89 -0.14 -3.06
C LYS A 801 29.51 1.23 -2.77
N ASP A 802 29.37 2.20 -3.68
CA ASP A 802 29.95 3.53 -3.53
C ASP A 802 29.34 4.29 -2.34
N GLN A 803 28.03 4.17 -2.15
CA GLN A 803 27.34 4.72 -0.98
C GLN A 803 27.85 4.10 0.33
N ALA A 804 27.97 2.77 0.38
CA ALA A 804 28.46 2.08 1.57
C ALA A 804 29.93 2.39 1.88
N ILE A 805 30.79 2.50 0.86
CA ILE A 805 32.20 2.93 1.02
C ILE A 805 32.25 4.33 1.65
N THR A 806 31.46 5.27 1.13
CA THR A 806 31.38 6.64 1.69
C THR A 806 30.98 6.62 3.17
N PHE A 807 30.01 5.77 3.53
CA PHE A 807 29.58 5.61 4.93
C PHE A 807 30.66 4.98 5.81
N LEU A 808 31.39 3.98 5.31
CA LEU A 808 32.49 3.35 6.03
C LEU A 808 33.67 4.31 6.24
N GLU A 809 34.07 5.07 5.22
CA GLU A 809 35.17 6.05 5.35
C GLU A 809 34.82 7.14 6.39
N SER A 810 33.61 7.67 6.33
CA SER A 810 33.12 8.65 7.29
C SER A 810 33.04 8.08 8.72
N GLY A 811 32.52 6.85 8.86
CA GLY A 811 32.41 6.17 10.16
C GLY A 811 33.77 5.84 10.77
N TYR A 812 34.75 5.40 9.97
CA TYR A 812 36.12 5.14 10.42
C TYR A 812 36.79 6.42 10.94
N GLN A 813 36.74 7.51 10.17
CA GLN A 813 37.32 8.79 10.59
C GLN A 813 36.66 9.31 11.88
N ARG A 814 35.34 9.15 12.01
CA ARG A 814 34.60 9.54 13.20
C ARG A 814 34.98 8.68 14.41
N GLU A 815 35.13 7.37 14.24
CA GLU A 815 35.50 6.48 15.36
C GLU A 815 36.87 6.80 15.94
N LEU A 816 37.82 7.23 15.10
CA LEU A 816 39.15 7.65 15.55
C LEU A 816 39.12 8.85 16.51
N THR A 817 38.05 9.66 16.51
CA THR A 817 37.89 10.77 17.48
C THR A 817 37.64 10.27 18.90
N TYR A 818 37.23 9.01 19.07
CA TYR A 818 36.96 8.36 20.36
C TYR A 818 38.11 7.46 20.83
N LYS A 819 39.25 7.54 20.15
CA LYS A 819 40.48 6.81 20.51
C LYS A 819 41.26 7.55 21.60
N HIS A 820 41.77 6.79 22.57
CA HIS A 820 42.68 7.25 23.62
C HIS A 820 44.15 7.18 23.17
N ASP A 821 45.03 7.86 23.91
CA ASP A 821 46.47 7.89 23.60
C ASP A 821 47.14 6.52 23.82
N ASP A 822 46.56 5.67 24.66
CA ASP A 822 46.99 4.30 24.91
C ASP A 822 46.48 3.30 23.84
N GLY A 823 45.68 3.76 22.87
CA GLY A 823 45.12 2.94 21.80
C GLY A 823 43.75 2.33 22.08
N SER A 824 43.18 2.58 23.27
CA SER A 824 41.84 2.09 23.63
C SER A 824 40.72 2.99 23.09
N TYR A 825 39.49 2.47 23.07
CA TYR A 825 38.29 3.21 22.64
C TYR A 825 37.25 3.25 23.76
N SER A 826 36.54 4.37 23.89
CA SER A 826 35.43 4.53 24.84
C SER A 826 34.29 5.33 24.21
N ALA A 827 33.14 5.40 24.88
CA ALA A 827 31.94 6.06 24.36
C ALA A 827 32.20 7.53 24.00
N PHE A 828 32.95 8.25 24.82
CA PHE A 828 33.25 9.68 24.66
C PHE A 828 34.75 9.96 24.46
N GLY A 829 35.53 8.93 24.12
CA GLY A 829 36.98 9.03 23.92
C GLY A 829 37.69 9.60 25.14
N ARG A 830 38.60 10.56 24.90
CA ARG A 830 39.44 11.20 25.94
C ARG A 830 38.68 11.88 27.08
N ASN A 831 37.36 12.09 26.94
CA ASN A 831 36.53 12.61 28.03
C ASN A 831 36.23 11.55 29.10
N ASP A 832 36.34 10.27 28.76
CA ASP A 832 36.22 9.18 29.73
C ASP A 832 37.56 8.95 30.44
N PRO A 833 37.57 8.55 31.72
CA PRO A 833 38.81 8.34 32.48
C PRO A 833 39.63 7.14 32.01
N SER A 834 39.04 6.21 31.26
CA SER A 834 39.69 4.99 30.78
C SER A 834 38.95 4.42 29.56
N GLY A 835 39.67 3.71 28.69
CA GLY A 835 39.08 2.91 27.62
C GLY A 835 38.14 1.81 28.10
N ASN A 836 37.29 1.31 27.19
CA ASN A 836 36.40 0.18 27.43
C ASN A 836 36.92 -1.08 26.72
N THR A 837 37.08 -2.17 27.47
CA THR A 837 37.61 -3.45 26.98
C THR A 837 36.76 -4.10 25.89
N TRP A 838 35.43 -4.13 26.07
CA TRP A 838 34.52 -4.70 25.09
C TRP A 838 34.44 -3.84 23.82
N LEU A 839 34.28 -2.51 23.96
CA LEU A 839 34.19 -1.60 22.82
C LEU A 839 35.49 -1.59 22.01
N THR A 840 36.64 -1.57 22.68
CA THR A 840 37.96 -1.63 22.01
C THR A 840 38.09 -2.92 21.18
N ALA A 841 37.67 -4.07 21.72
CA ALA A 841 37.67 -5.32 20.99
C ALA A 841 36.67 -5.32 19.81
N PHE A 842 35.49 -4.72 19.99
CA PHE A 842 34.49 -4.60 18.93
C PHE A 842 34.93 -3.66 17.79
N VAL A 843 35.53 -2.52 18.11
CA VAL A 843 36.15 -1.59 17.15
C VAL A 843 37.26 -2.29 16.39
N MET A 844 38.17 -2.96 17.10
CA MET A 844 39.26 -3.74 16.50
C MET A 844 38.76 -4.82 15.54
N LYS A 845 37.76 -5.62 15.95
CA LYS A 845 37.10 -6.62 15.11
C LYS A 845 36.50 -5.99 13.84
N SER A 846 35.74 -4.92 14.01
CA SER A 846 35.04 -4.26 12.91
C SER A 846 36.01 -3.60 11.93
N PHE A 847 37.08 -2.97 12.42
CA PHE A 847 38.14 -2.40 11.59
C PHE A 847 38.85 -3.46 10.77
N SER A 848 39.11 -4.64 11.35
CA SER A 848 39.63 -5.78 10.59
C SER A 848 38.70 -6.18 9.45
N GLY A 849 37.40 -6.29 9.72
CA GLY A 849 36.39 -6.62 8.70
C GLY A 849 36.25 -5.57 7.59
N ALA A 850 36.41 -4.29 7.92
CA ALA A 850 36.33 -3.18 6.97
C ALA A 850 37.56 -3.02 6.07
N LYS A 851 38.72 -3.59 6.45
CA LYS A 851 39.98 -3.53 5.68
C LYS A 851 39.87 -4.08 4.26
N LYS A 852 38.88 -4.93 4.00
CA LYS A 852 38.56 -5.44 2.66
C LYS A 852 38.03 -4.37 1.71
N TYR A 853 37.36 -3.33 2.23
CA TYR A 853 36.63 -2.33 1.45
C TYR A 853 37.23 -0.93 1.51
N ILE A 854 37.77 -0.54 2.67
CA ILE A 854 38.34 0.79 2.91
C ILE A 854 39.77 0.68 3.46
N PHE A 855 40.55 1.76 3.32
CA PHE A 855 41.87 1.85 3.93
C PHE A 855 41.76 2.04 5.45
N ILE A 856 42.40 1.15 6.21
CA ILE A 856 42.49 1.22 7.68
C ILE A 856 43.96 1.09 8.08
N ASP A 857 44.39 2.00 8.95
CA ASP A 857 45.77 2.02 9.45
C ASP A 857 45.98 0.88 10.46
N GLN A 858 46.92 0.00 10.16
CA GLN A 858 47.28 -1.16 10.98
C GLN A 858 47.79 -0.74 12.36
N ALA A 859 48.42 0.44 12.49
CA ALA A 859 48.91 0.94 13.77
C ALA A 859 47.78 1.11 14.80
N ASN A 860 46.57 1.47 14.36
CA ASN A 860 45.40 1.61 15.25
C ASN A 860 44.94 0.26 15.80
N ILE A 861 45.01 -0.81 14.99
CA ILE A 861 44.65 -2.18 15.39
C ILE A 861 45.70 -2.74 16.36
N ASP A 862 46.98 -2.54 16.04
CA ASP A 862 48.09 -3.07 16.85
C ASP A 862 48.16 -2.39 18.23
N GLN A 863 47.90 -1.09 18.31
CA GLN A 863 47.80 -0.37 19.58
C GLN A 863 46.63 -0.87 20.44
N ALA A 864 45.45 -1.07 19.84
CA ALA A 864 44.29 -1.63 20.54
C ALA A 864 44.58 -3.06 21.07
N LYS A 865 45.23 -3.91 20.28
CA LYS A 865 45.67 -5.25 20.70
C LYS A 865 46.62 -5.18 21.89
N ASN A 866 47.65 -4.34 21.81
CA ASN A 866 48.65 -4.20 22.87
C ASN A 866 48.00 -3.74 24.19
N TRP A 867 47.05 -2.81 24.10
CA TRP A 867 46.30 -2.36 25.26
C TRP A 867 45.42 -3.47 25.85
N LEU A 868 44.67 -4.22 25.02
CA LEU A 868 43.88 -5.36 25.49
C LEU A 868 44.76 -6.42 26.19
N GLY A 869 45.97 -6.68 25.67
CA GLY A 869 46.94 -7.56 26.31
C GLY A 869 47.40 -7.09 27.70
N GLN A 870 47.42 -5.78 27.96
CA GLN A 870 47.72 -5.22 29.29
C GLN A 870 46.56 -5.43 30.29
N GLN A 871 45.33 -5.61 29.80
CA GLN A 871 44.15 -5.88 30.62
C GLN A 871 43.93 -7.38 30.92
N GLN A 872 44.88 -8.24 30.52
CA GLN A 872 44.85 -9.68 30.80
C GLN A 872 45.32 -9.98 32.22
N GLN A 873 44.53 -10.76 32.96
CA GLN A 873 44.82 -11.18 34.33
C GLN A 873 45.84 -12.34 34.38
N SER A 874 46.32 -12.69 35.57
CA SER A 874 47.29 -13.77 35.78
C SER A 874 46.75 -15.17 35.40
N ASN A 875 45.43 -15.38 35.47
CA ASN A 875 44.75 -16.59 35.02
C ASN A 875 44.58 -16.66 33.49
N GLY A 876 44.92 -15.59 32.76
CA GLY A 876 44.79 -15.51 31.31
C GLY A 876 43.45 -14.95 30.79
N CYS A 877 42.45 -14.76 31.64
CA CYS A 877 41.21 -14.09 31.27
C CYS A 877 41.37 -12.56 31.25
N PHE A 878 40.51 -11.85 30.51
CA PHE A 878 40.52 -10.40 30.41
C PHE A 878 39.63 -9.76 31.48
N ALA A 879 40.15 -8.74 32.15
CA ALA A 879 39.37 -7.95 33.11
C ALA A 879 38.39 -7.01 32.38
N SER A 880 37.18 -6.85 32.91
CA SER A 880 36.21 -5.88 32.38
C SER A 880 36.54 -4.46 32.86
N VAL A 881 37.22 -3.68 32.02
CA VAL A 881 37.56 -2.27 32.30
C VAL A 881 36.73 -1.31 31.46
N GLY A 882 36.38 -0.15 32.03
CA GLY A 882 35.64 0.94 31.41
C GLY A 882 34.12 0.85 31.60
N LYS A 883 33.41 1.95 31.35
CA LYS A 883 31.94 2.02 31.41
C LYS A 883 31.36 2.06 29.99
N LEU A 884 30.34 1.23 29.75
CA LEU A 884 29.53 1.28 28.55
C LEU A 884 28.14 1.83 28.95
N PHE A 885 27.60 2.76 28.18
CA PHE A 885 26.31 3.40 28.48
C PHE A 885 25.16 2.66 27.83
N ASN A 886 25.35 2.11 26.63
CA ASN A 886 24.37 1.27 25.95
C ASN A 886 24.73 -0.22 26.04
N ASN A 887 24.16 -0.93 27.02
CA ASN A 887 24.39 -2.36 27.20
C ASN A 887 23.79 -3.23 26.06
N MET A 888 22.88 -2.70 25.23
CA MET A 888 22.34 -3.45 24.09
C MET A 888 23.41 -3.79 23.03
N LEU A 889 24.51 -3.04 23.02
CA LEU A 889 25.69 -3.34 22.19
C LEU A 889 26.40 -4.62 22.60
N LYS A 890 26.44 -4.94 23.90
CA LYS A 890 27.20 -6.10 24.41
C LYS A 890 26.55 -7.44 24.13
N GLY A 891 25.25 -7.45 23.81
CA GLY A 891 24.49 -8.70 23.68
C GLY A 891 24.51 -9.50 24.98
N GLY A 892 24.76 -10.81 24.89
CA GLY A 892 24.87 -11.70 26.05
C GLY A 892 26.18 -11.61 26.85
N VAL A 893 27.12 -10.71 26.51
CA VAL A 893 28.45 -10.62 27.14
C VAL A 893 28.42 -9.83 28.46
N ASN A 894 28.26 -10.54 29.57
CA ASN A 894 28.03 -9.95 30.90
C ASN A 894 29.05 -10.36 31.98
N ASP A 895 29.85 -11.41 31.76
CA ASP A 895 30.84 -11.91 32.71
C ASP A 895 32.25 -11.95 32.10
N GLU A 896 33.27 -12.18 32.94
CA GLU A 896 34.67 -12.19 32.49
C GLU A 896 34.95 -13.33 31.50
N VAL A 897 34.23 -14.45 31.61
CA VAL A 897 34.38 -15.60 30.69
C VAL A 897 33.84 -15.27 29.31
N THR A 898 32.62 -14.72 29.19
CA THR A 898 32.07 -14.30 27.90
C THR A 898 32.87 -13.15 27.28
N LEU A 899 33.34 -12.21 28.08
CA LEU A 899 34.19 -11.13 27.60
C LEU A 899 35.51 -11.68 27.05
N SER A 900 36.12 -12.62 27.76
CA SER A 900 37.36 -13.27 27.32
C SER A 900 37.14 -14.10 26.06
N ALA A 901 36.03 -14.82 25.97
CA ALA A 901 35.68 -15.60 24.78
C ALA A 901 35.46 -14.69 23.56
N TYR A 902 34.81 -13.54 23.74
CA TYR A 902 34.57 -12.55 22.70
C TYR A 902 35.87 -11.88 22.22
N ILE A 903 36.72 -11.43 23.15
CA ILE A 903 38.01 -10.81 22.82
C ILE A 903 38.91 -11.83 22.09
N THR A 904 38.95 -13.08 22.56
CA THR A 904 39.73 -14.15 21.92
C THR A 904 39.21 -14.45 20.53
N ALA A 905 37.89 -14.56 20.35
CA ALA A 905 37.28 -14.74 19.03
C ALA A 905 37.61 -13.57 18.08
N ALA A 906 37.55 -12.34 18.57
CA ALA A 906 37.95 -11.16 17.79
C ALA A 906 39.42 -11.23 17.36
N LEU A 907 40.34 -11.55 18.27
CA LEU A 907 41.77 -11.69 17.96
C LEU A 907 42.04 -12.79 16.92
N LEU A 908 41.33 -13.92 17.00
CA LEU A 908 41.44 -15.00 16.02
C LEU A 908 40.85 -14.61 14.65
N GLU A 909 39.75 -13.86 14.61
CA GLU A 909 39.18 -13.29 13.37
C GLU A 909 40.14 -12.32 12.67
N LEU A 910 41.04 -11.66 13.41
CA LEU A 910 42.11 -10.83 12.85
C LEU A 910 43.22 -11.64 12.15
N GLY A 911 43.19 -12.97 12.23
CA GLY A 911 44.23 -13.85 11.69
C GLY A 911 45.46 -13.98 12.59
N ILE A 912 45.35 -13.59 13.86
CA ILE A 912 46.40 -13.80 14.86
C ILE A 912 46.44 -15.28 15.21
N GLN A 913 47.63 -15.88 15.10
CA GLN A 913 47.84 -17.31 15.33
C GLN A 913 47.64 -17.66 16.81
N GLU A 914 47.19 -18.88 17.08
CA GLU A 914 46.99 -19.43 18.44
C GLU A 914 48.26 -19.42 19.30
N THR A 915 49.44 -19.44 18.66
CA THR A 915 50.75 -19.38 19.33
C THR A 915 51.07 -18.01 19.92
N ASP A 916 50.29 -16.97 19.60
CA ASP A 916 50.47 -15.64 20.19
C ASP A 916 50.26 -15.72 21.72
N PRO A 917 51.16 -15.14 22.52
CA PRO A 917 51.14 -15.28 23.97
C PRO A 917 49.86 -14.74 24.63
N VAL A 918 49.19 -13.75 24.03
CA VAL A 918 47.92 -13.21 24.55
C VAL A 918 46.78 -14.20 24.31
N VAL A 919 46.72 -14.76 23.09
CA VAL A 919 45.69 -15.72 22.67
C VAL A 919 45.85 -17.06 23.41
N ALA A 920 47.06 -17.61 23.47
CA ALA A 920 47.35 -18.88 24.13
C ALA A 920 46.95 -18.88 25.62
N LYS A 921 47.27 -17.80 26.35
CA LYS A 921 46.87 -17.63 27.75
C LYS A 921 45.36 -17.53 27.91
N SER A 922 44.69 -16.84 27.00
CA SER A 922 43.23 -16.72 27.07
C SER A 922 42.52 -18.04 26.76
N LEU A 923 42.98 -18.77 25.74
CA LEU A 923 42.46 -20.11 25.42
C LEU A 923 42.63 -21.08 26.60
N ALA A 924 43.74 -21.01 27.35
CA ALA A 924 43.93 -21.79 28.56
C ALA A 924 42.86 -21.46 29.63
N CYS A 925 42.59 -20.17 29.87
CA CYS A 925 41.55 -19.73 30.82
C CYS A 925 40.15 -20.22 30.39
N LEU A 926 39.83 -20.11 29.10
CA LEU A 926 38.53 -20.52 28.55
C LEU A 926 38.35 -22.04 28.61
N LYS A 927 39.42 -22.82 28.40
CA LYS A 927 39.37 -24.29 28.47
C LYS A 927 39.10 -24.76 29.90
N GLU A 928 39.75 -24.17 30.90
CA GLU A 928 39.48 -24.47 32.31
C GLU A 928 38.04 -24.09 32.71
N SER A 929 37.56 -22.93 32.24
CA SER A 929 36.21 -22.44 32.52
C SER A 929 35.11 -23.29 31.83
N SER A 930 35.42 -24.01 30.76
CA SER A 930 34.45 -24.75 29.95
C SER A 930 33.80 -25.95 30.64
N HIS A 931 34.41 -26.47 31.71
CA HIS A 931 33.91 -27.66 32.42
C HIS A 931 32.71 -27.39 33.34
N ASN A 932 32.40 -26.12 33.65
CA ASN A 932 31.39 -25.72 34.66
C ASN A 932 30.24 -24.85 34.09
N ILE A 933 29.88 -25.00 32.81
CA ILE A 933 28.97 -24.05 32.13
C ILE A 933 27.59 -24.66 31.89
N ASP A 934 26.58 -24.15 32.61
CA ASP A 934 25.15 -24.44 32.38
C ASP A 934 24.48 -23.44 31.42
N ASN A 935 25.20 -22.43 30.93
CA ASN A 935 24.65 -21.38 30.07
C ASN A 935 24.84 -21.69 28.57
N THR A 936 23.73 -21.84 27.86
CA THR A 936 23.68 -22.11 26.42
C THR A 936 24.36 -21.03 25.57
N TYR A 937 24.25 -19.74 25.95
CA TYR A 937 24.90 -18.63 25.23
C TYR A 937 26.43 -18.74 25.28
N VAL A 938 26.98 -18.97 26.47
CA VAL A 938 28.43 -19.10 26.68
C VAL A 938 28.97 -20.31 25.92
N THR A 939 28.22 -21.42 25.93
CA THR A 939 28.57 -22.62 25.17
C THR A 939 28.62 -22.35 23.67
N ALA A 940 27.67 -21.58 23.12
CA ALA A 940 27.67 -21.17 21.71
C ALA A 940 28.88 -20.29 21.36
N LEU A 941 29.17 -19.27 22.16
CA LEU A 941 30.31 -18.38 21.94
C LEU A 941 31.65 -19.14 22.03
N LEU A 942 31.82 -20.00 23.04
CA LEU A 942 33.01 -20.86 23.16
C LEU A 942 33.15 -21.82 21.99
N SER A 943 32.05 -22.40 21.50
CA SER A 943 32.09 -23.27 20.32
C SER A 943 32.63 -22.53 19.10
N TYR A 944 32.29 -21.24 18.95
CA TYR A 944 32.84 -20.40 17.90
C TYR A 944 34.32 -20.08 18.12
N THR A 945 34.71 -19.67 19.34
CA THR A 945 36.10 -19.36 19.68
C THR A 945 37.03 -20.56 19.47
N PHE A 946 36.66 -21.76 19.95
CA PHE A 946 37.47 -22.97 19.76
C PHE A 946 37.47 -23.47 18.31
N THR A 947 36.41 -23.19 17.54
CA THR A 947 36.42 -23.43 16.08
C THR A 947 37.47 -22.56 15.39
N LEU A 948 37.54 -21.28 15.74
CA LEU A 948 38.54 -20.38 15.17
C LEU A 948 39.97 -20.72 15.62
N ALA A 949 40.12 -21.28 16.82
CA ALA A 949 41.37 -21.74 17.40
C ALA A 949 41.73 -23.21 17.05
N GLY A 950 41.10 -23.82 16.04
CA GLY A 950 41.49 -25.14 15.55
C GLY A 950 41.40 -26.33 16.53
N ASP A 951 40.84 -26.16 17.73
CA ASP A 951 40.68 -27.21 18.75
C ASP A 951 39.43 -28.05 18.43
N GLU A 952 39.60 -29.03 17.53
CA GLU A 952 38.51 -29.87 17.04
C GLU A 952 37.86 -30.74 18.14
N GLU A 953 38.61 -31.14 19.18
CA GLU A 953 38.09 -31.99 20.26
C GLU A 953 37.10 -31.21 21.13
N MET A 954 37.49 -30.01 21.56
CA MET A 954 36.62 -29.10 22.31
C MET A 954 35.41 -28.68 21.47
N ARG A 955 35.65 -28.30 20.21
CA ARG A 955 34.61 -27.91 19.26
C ARG A 955 33.54 -29.01 19.13
N GLN A 956 33.94 -30.25 18.89
CA GLN A 956 33.01 -31.37 18.73
C GLN A 956 32.20 -31.62 20.01
N THR A 957 32.84 -31.53 21.17
CA THR A 957 32.19 -31.72 22.48
C THR A 957 31.13 -30.66 22.74
N LEU A 958 31.47 -29.39 22.54
CA LEU A 958 30.56 -28.25 22.76
C LEU A 958 29.37 -28.27 21.78
N LEU A 959 29.62 -28.49 20.49
CA LEU A 959 28.54 -28.55 19.48
C LEU A 959 27.61 -29.74 19.71
N SER A 960 28.13 -30.89 20.16
CA SER A 960 27.31 -32.05 20.52
C SER A 960 26.45 -31.80 21.76
N ASN A 961 26.93 -31.00 22.73
CA ASN A 961 26.12 -30.56 23.86
C ASN A 961 25.02 -29.58 23.39
N LEU A 962 25.35 -28.64 22.52
CA LEU A 962 24.38 -27.69 21.96
C LEU A 962 23.29 -28.39 21.14
N ASP A 963 23.60 -29.43 20.36
CA ASP A 963 22.57 -30.21 19.63
C ASP A 963 21.56 -30.88 20.57
N LYS A 964 22.00 -31.36 21.75
CA LYS A 964 21.09 -31.91 22.77
C LYS A 964 20.14 -30.85 23.35
N GLN A 965 20.57 -29.58 23.37
CA GLN A 965 19.77 -28.45 23.88
C GLN A 965 18.97 -27.74 22.77
N ALA A 966 19.13 -28.13 21.51
CA ALA A 966 18.51 -27.44 20.38
C ALA A 966 16.98 -27.60 20.39
N LYS A 967 16.27 -26.47 20.29
CA LYS A 967 14.82 -26.46 20.08
C LYS A 967 14.50 -26.57 18.59
N ARG A 968 13.43 -27.31 18.28
CA ARG A 968 12.98 -27.54 16.90
C ARG A 968 11.55 -27.03 16.74
N GLU A 969 11.37 -26.11 15.78
CA GLU A 969 10.06 -25.56 15.40
C GLU A 969 9.86 -25.80 13.90
N GLY A 970 9.06 -26.82 13.56
CA GLY A 970 8.93 -27.28 12.17
C GLY A 970 10.28 -27.76 11.61
N VAL A 971 10.83 -27.01 10.64
CA VAL A 971 12.16 -27.22 10.03
C VAL A 971 13.24 -26.31 10.65
N GLY A 972 12.82 -25.30 11.42
CA GLY A 972 13.70 -24.35 12.09
C GLY A 972 14.40 -24.97 13.30
N ARG A 973 15.67 -24.60 13.51
CA ARG A 973 16.47 -24.95 14.70
C ARG A 973 16.98 -23.69 15.37
N TYR A 974 16.84 -23.60 16.69
CA TYR A 974 17.26 -22.43 17.46
C TYR A 974 17.59 -22.79 18.91
N TRP A 975 18.23 -21.84 19.61
CA TRP A 975 18.63 -21.98 21.01
C TRP A 975 18.07 -20.84 21.85
N THR A 976 17.69 -21.16 23.08
CA THR A 976 17.14 -20.20 24.05
C THR A 976 17.89 -20.31 25.37
N LEU A 977 17.86 -19.27 26.19
CA LEU A 977 18.37 -19.33 27.56
C LEU A 977 17.51 -20.25 28.43
N ALA A 978 18.12 -20.94 29.39
CA ALA A 978 17.47 -21.96 30.23
C ALA A 978 16.45 -21.41 31.24
N ASN A 979 16.34 -20.08 31.42
CA ASN A 979 15.45 -19.47 32.39
C ASN A 979 14.24 -18.81 31.72
N ASN A 980 13.04 -19.07 32.25
CA ASN A 980 11.73 -18.47 31.91
C ASN A 980 11.65 -16.93 32.14
N ALA A 981 12.74 -16.19 31.93
CA ALA A 981 12.65 -14.75 31.69
C ALA A 981 11.96 -14.56 30.34
N GLN A 982 11.13 -13.51 30.22
CA GLN A 982 10.41 -13.19 28.98
C GLN A 982 11.31 -13.36 27.74
N PRO A 983 10.77 -13.86 26.61
CA PRO A 983 11.54 -14.03 25.38
C PRO A 983 12.07 -12.67 24.90
N MET A 984 13.28 -12.33 25.32
CA MET A 984 14.04 -11.25 24.72
C MET A 984 14.64 -11.84 23.43
N GLY A 985 13.85 -11.79 22.35
CA GLY A 985 14.17 -12.42 21.06
C GLY A 985 15.57 -12.09 20.52
N SER A 986 16.19 -10.99 20.96
CA SER A 986 17.56 -10.63 20.60
C SER A 986 18.63 -11.65 21.00
N VAL A 987 18.58 -12.24 22.20
CA VAL A 987 19.67 -13.14 22.66
C VAL A 987 19.56 -14.52 22.01
N GLU A 988 18.35 -14.94 21.67
CA GLU A 988 18.09 -16.19 20.95
C GLU A 988 18.65 -16.15 19.52
N VAL A 989 18.49 -15.01 18.84
CA VAL A 989 19.07 -14.74 17.52
C VAL A 989 20.60 -14.75 17.59
N GLU A 990 21.18 -14.02 18.55
CA GLU A 990 22.62 -13.95 18.75
C GLU A 990 23.23 -15.33 19.03
N THR A 991 22.65 -16.09 19.96
CA THR A 991 23.10 -17.45 20.31
C THR A 991 23.07 -18.37 19.08
N SER A 992 21.95 -18.39 18.36
CA SER A 992 21.77 -19.25 17.19
C SER A 992 22.72 -18.87 16.05
N ALA A 993 23.01 -17.57 15.89
CA ALA A 993 23.98 -17.07 14.91
C ALA A 993 25.42 -17.48 15.24
N TYR A 994 25.84 -17.47 16.52
CA TYR A 994 27.15 -17.99 16.91
C TYR A 994 27.31 -19.48 16.66
N VAL A 995 26.27 -20.29 16.93
CA VAL A 995 26.29 -21.72 16.58
C VAL A 995 26.45 -21.91 15.08
N LEU A 996 25.73 -21.13 14.27
CA LEU A 996 25.88 -21.16 12.81
C LEU A 996 27.30 -20.77 12.37
N LEU A 997 27.90 -19.75 12.98
CA LEU A 997 29.28 -19.34 12.70
C LEU A 997 30.30 -20.43 13.07
N ALA A 998 30.12 -21.12 14.21
CA ALA A 998 30.97 -22.23 14.63
C ALA A 998 30.89 -23.44 13.67
N LEU A 999 29.73 -23.68 13.08
CA LEU A 999 29.54 -24.73 12.09
C LEU A 999 30.21 -24.39 10.75
N LEU A 1000 30.13 -23.13 10.33
CA LEU A 1000 30.61 -22.69 9.00
C LEU A 1000 32.09 -22.28 8.96
N SER A 1001 32.71 -21.99 10.11
CA SER A 1001 34.08 -21.45 10.16
C SER A 1001 35.18 -22.49 10.33
N GLY A 1002 34.83 -23.76 10.57
CA GLY A 1002 35.78 -24.87 10.71
C GLY A 1002 35.52 -26.00 9.71
N PRO A 1003 36.35 -27.07 9.71
CA PRO A 1003 36.15 -28.22 8.84
C PRO A 1003 34.81 -28.92 9.10
N SER A 1004 34.31 -29.64 8.09
CA SER A 1004 33.00 -30.30 8.15
C SER A 1004 32.99 -31.44 9.17
N LEU A 1005 32.07 -31.38 10.15
CA LEU A 1005 31.88 -32.43 11.14
C LEU A 1005 30.80 -33.44 10.68
N PRO A 1006 30.95 -34.75 10.97
CA PRO A 1006 29.93 -35.75 10.68
C PRO A 1006 28.59 -35.41 11.35
N GLY A 1007 27.49 -35.38 10.58
CA GLY A 1007 26.15 -35.04 11.08
C GLY A 1007 25.83 -33.53 11.13
N PHE A 1008 26.84 -32.66 11.08
CA PHE A 1008 26.71 -31.20 11.18
C PHE A 1008 27.00 -30.48 9.84
N GLY A 1009 26.59 -31.08 8.72
CA GLY A 1009 26.78 -30.50 7.39
C GLY A 1009 25.83 -29.33 7.07
N LEU A 1010 25.87 -28.83 5.83
CA LEU A 1010 25.04 -27.70 5.37
C LEU A 1010 23.53 -27.90 5.58
N ASN A 1011 23.03 -29.14 5.55
CA ASN A 1011 21.62 -29.46 5.86
C ASN A 1011 21.27 -29.19 7.34
N TYR A 1012 22.22 -29.43 8.25
CA TYR A 1012 22.04 -29.06 9.66
C TYR A 1012 21.93 -27.54 9.81
N SER A 1013 22.86 -26.81 9.19
CA SER A 1013 22.91 -25.34 9.19
C SER A 1013 21.71 -24.69 8.51
N ALA A 1014 21.15 -25.31 7.46
CA ALA A 1014 19.96 -24.82 6.75
C ALA A 1014 18.75 -24.62 7.68
N GLY A 1015 18.57 -25.49 8.67
CA GLY A 1015 17.50 -25.35 9.67
C GLY A 1015 17.69 -24.14 10.59
N ILE A 1016 18.94 -23.77 10.89
CA ILE A 1016 19.25 -22.58 11.70
C ILE A 1016 18.99 -21.31 10.89
N VAL A 1017 19.47 -21.30 9.63
CA VAL A 1017 19.27 -20.19 8.69
C VAL A 1017 17.78 -19.96 8.44
N HIS A 1018 17.00 -21.02 8.24
CA HIS A 1018 15.55 -20.92 8.06
C HIS A 1018 14.84 -20.22 9.23
N TRP A 1019 15.27 -20.50 10.46
CA TRP A 1019 14.72 -19.82 11.63
C TRP A 1019 15.21 -18.37 11.73
N LEU A 1020 16.50 -18.10 11.56
CA LEU A 1020 17.07 -16.73 11.57
C LEU A 1020 16.39 -15.83 10.53
N SER A 1021 16.15 -16.34 9.33
CA SER A 1021 15.49 -15.60 8.24
C SER A 1021 14.06 -15.17 8.58
N LYS A 1022 13.40 -15.85 9.53
CA LYS A 1022 12.05 -15.49 10.01
C LYS A 1022 12.06 -14.42 11.11
N GLN A 1023 13.19 -14.22 11.79
CA GLN A 1023 13.31 -13.28 12.91
C GLN A 1023 13.63 -11.84 12.47
N GLN A 1024 13.75 -11.60 11.17
CA GLN A 1024 14.02 -10.26 10.64
C GLN A 1024 12.80 -9.35 10.71
N ASN A 1025 13.05 -8.07 10.99
CA ASN A 1025 12.06 -7.01 10.97
C ASN A 1025 11.83 -6.49 9.54
N ALA A 1026 10.87 -5.58 9.39
CA ALA A 1026 10.49 -5.01 8.10
C ALA A 1026 11.64 -4.31 7.35
N ASN A 1027 12.68 -3.84 8.04
CA ASN A 1027 13.84 -3.19 7.43
C ASN A 1027 14.99 -4.17 7.15
N GLY A 1028 14.78 -5.48 7.36
CA GLY A 1028 15.79 -6.53 7.16
C GLY A 1028 16.77 -6.71 8.35
N GLY A 1029 16.63 -5.92 9.42
CA GLY A 1029 17.43 -6.03 10.65
C GLY A 1029 16.81 -7.00 11.66
N PHE A 1030 17.44 -7.16 12.83
CA PHE A 1030 16.93 -8.00 13.93
C PHE A 1030 16.52 -7.12 15.12
N SER A 1031 16.33 -7.71 16.30
CA SER A 1031 15.74 -7.03 17.46
C SER A 1031 16.69 -6.04 18.12
N SER A 1032 18.01 -6.25 18.05
CA SER A 1032 19.04 -5.37 18.59
C SER A 1032 20.14 -5.10 17.56
N THR A 1033 21.28 -4.58 18.00
CA THR A 1033 22.39 -4.31 17.08
C THR A 1033 23.42 -5.42 17.08
N GLN A 1034 23.70 -6.02 18.23
CA GLN A 1034 24.62 -7.14 18.31
C GLN A 1034 24.04 -8.38 17.62
N ASP A 1035 22.76 -8.67 17.80
CA ASP A 1035 22.10 -9.78 17.12
C ASP A 1035 22.09 -9.56 15.60
N THR A 1036 21.85 -8.34 15.13
CA THR A 1036 21.87 -7.98 13.71
C THR A 1036 23.26 -8.17 13.13
N VAL A 1037 24.31 -7.68 13.80
CA VAL A 1037 25.69 -7.81 13.34
C VAL A 1037 26.10 -9.27 13.23
N VAL A 1038 25.88 -10.07 14.28
CA VAL A 1038 26.31 -11.48 14.31
C VAL A 1038 25.45 -12.33 13.36
N ALA A 1039 24.14 -12.09 13.29
CA ALA A 1039 23.26 -12.77 12.35
C ALA A 1039 23.65 -12.46 10.91
N LEU A 1040 23.88 -11.19 10.54
CA LEU A 1040 24.34 -10.82 9.20
C LEU A 1040 25.71 -11.45 8.87
N GLN A 1041 26.64 -11.49 9.83
CA GLN A 1041 27.92 -12.16 9.67
C GLN A 1041 27.74 -13.66 9.40
N ALA A 1042 26.88 -14.34 10.17
CA ALA A 1042 26.59 -15.77 10.01
C ALA A 1042 25.91 -16.09 8.68
N LEU A 1043 24.92 -15.27 8.33
CA LEU A 1043 24.17 -15.33 7.08
C LEU A 1043 25.08 -15.07 5.86
N ALA A 1044 26.03 -14.12 5.95
CA ALA A 1044 27.05 -13.88 4.93
C ALA A 1044 28.00 -15.06 4.71
N LYS A 1045 28.42 -15.73 5.79
CA LYS A 1045 29.22 -16.96 5.67
C LYS A 1045 28.40 -18.09 5.04
N TYR A 1046 27.12 -18.22 5.38
CA TYR A 1046 26.25 -19.25 4.81
C TYR A 1046 25.99 -19.01 3.32
N SER A 1047 25.74 -17.76 2.91
CA SER A 1047 25.58 -17.41 1.49
C SER A 1047 26.85 -17.68 0.71
N ALA A 1048 28.03 -17.35 1.25
CA ALA A 1048 29.30 -17.67 0.60
C ALA A 1048 29.50 -19.19 0.38
N ALA A 1049 28.97 -20.04 1.27
CA ALA A 1049 29.05 -21.49 1.16
C ALA A 1049 27.99 -22.12 0.23
N THR A 1050 26.88 -21.42 -0.04
CA THR A 1050 25.74 -21.96 -0.80
C THR A 1050 25.54 -21.32 -2.16
N TYR A 1051 25.96 -20.07 -2.33
CA TYR A 1051 25.82 -19.31 -3.57
C TYR A 1051 26.79 -19.82 -4.65
N ASN A 1052 26.28 -19.97 -5.86
CA ASN A 1052 27.06 -20.30 -7.05
C ASN A 1052 26.52 -19.54 -8.26
N ALA A 1053 27.36 -18.71 -8.88
CA ALA A 1053 26.98 -17.82 -9.99
C ALA A 1053 26.60 -18.55 -11.29
N GLU A 1054 27.11 -19.77 -11.52
CA GLU A 1054 26.77 -20.60 -12.69
C GLU A 1054 25.73 -21.70 -12.36
N GLY A 1055 25.04 -21.56 -11.23
CA GLY A 1055 24.22 -22.62 -10.67
C GLY A 1055 23.02 -22.97 -11.53
N PHE A 1056 23.00 -24.19 -12.09
CA PHE A 1056 21.82 -24.82 -12.68
C PHE A 1056 21.66 -26.20 -12.04
N ILE A 1057 20.50 -26.46 -11.43
CA ILE A 1057 20.22 -27.70 -10.73
C ILE A 1057 18.84 -28.18 -11.14
N SER A 1058 18.77 -29.43 -11.60
CA SER A 1058 17.51 -30.13 -11.82
C SER A 1058 17.27 -31.14 -10.71
N ILE A 1059 16.09 -31.08 -10.09
CA ILE A 1059 15.67 -32.02 -9.05
C ILE A 1059 14.56 -32.89 -9.61
N THR A 1060 14.74 -34.19 -9.55
CA THR A 1060 13.71 -35.18 -9.90
C THR A 1060 13.28 -35.90 -8.62
N VAL A 1061 11.99 -35.77 -8.30
CA VAL A 1061 11.32 -36.52 -7.23
C VAL A 1061 10.59 -37.69 -7.87
N THR A 1062 10.98 -38.92 -7.55
CA THR A 1062 10.34 -40.15 -8.02
C THR A 1062 9.49 -40.75 -6.92
N SER A 1063 8.21 -40.95 -7.23
CA SER A 1063 7.23 -41.58 -6.33
C SER A 1063 7.38 -43.11 -6.30
N PRO A 1064 6.81 -43.78 -5.28
CA PRO A 1064 6.79 -45.25 -5.20
C PRO A 1064 6.15 -45.93 -6.41
N SER A 1065 5.15 -45.30 -7.03
CA SER A 1065 4.50 -45.78 -8.27
C SER A 1065 5.26 -45.44 -9.55
N GLY A 1066 6.43 -44.80 -9.46
CA GLY A 1066 7.30 -44.47 -10.59
C GLY A 1066 6.96 -43.16 -11.31
N GLN A 1067 5.97 -42.38 -10.83
CA GLN A 1067 5.72 -41.02 -11.33
C GLN A 1067 6.89 -40.10 -10.96
N ARG A 1068 7.38 -39.32 -11.93
CA ARG A 1068 8.50 -38.38 -11.78
C ARG A 1068 8.02 -36.93 -11.82
N ASN A 1069 8.39 -36.14 -10.82
CA ASN A 1069 8.18 -34.70 -10.76
C ASN A 1069 9.53 -33.99 -10.86
N GLN A 1070 9.71 -33.16 -11.89
CA GLN A 1070 10.97 -32.44 -12.14
C GLN A 1070 10.83 -30.96 -11.78
N PHE A 1071 11.85 -30.43 -11.12
CA PHE A 1071 12.04 -29.02 -10.79
C PHE A 1071 13.37 -28.54 -11.37
N THR A 1072 13.44 -27.27 -11.74
CA THR A 1072 14.65 -26.65 -12.27
C THR A 1072 14.91 -25.35 -11.52
N VAL A 1073 16.10 -25.23 -10.95
CA VAL A 1073 16.56 -24.04 -10.22
C VAL A 1073 17.77 -23.45 -10.94
N ASN A 1074 17.69 -22.17 -11.28
CA ASN A 1074 18.71 -21.35 -11.91
C ASN A 1074 18.79 -19.98 -11.20
N GLN A 1075 19.66 -19.09 -11.67
CA GLN A 1075 19.83 -17.77 -11.05
C GLN A 1075 18.55 -16.91 -11.07
N ASP A 1076 17.75 -17.00 -12.13
CA ASP A 1076 16.53 -16.19 -12.29
C ASP A 1076 15.38 -16.62 -11.39
N ASN A 1077 15.31 -17.92 -11.06
CA ASN A 1077 14.22 -18.50 -10.28
C ASN A 1077 14.64 -19.02 -8.89
N ARG A 1078 15.89 -18.75 -8.45
CA ARG A 1078 16.40 -19.15 -7.13
C ARG A 1078 15.53 -18.67 -5.96
N LEU A 1079 14.93 -17.48 -6.12
CA LEU A 1079 14.04 -16.84 -5.15
C LEU A 1079 12.58 -17.32 -5.25
N LEU A 1080 12.22 -18.03 -6.32
CA LEU A 1080 10.86 -18.52 -6.56
C LEU A 1080 10.60 -19.77 -5.70
N TYR A 1081 9.58 -19.69 -4.87
CA TYR A 1081 9.06 -20.83 -4.13
C TYR A 1081 8.28 -21.76 -5.08
N GLN A 1082 8.80 -22.96 -5.31
CA GLN A 1082 8.16 -23.95 -6.18
C GLN A 1082 7.52 -25.04 -5.34
N GLU A 1083 6.21 -25.28 -5.50
CA GLU A 1083 5.48 -26.33 -4.79
C GLU A 1083 4.75 -27.25 -5.76
N LYS A 1084 4.71 -28.55 -5.44
CA LYS A 1084 3.86 -29.51 -6.13
C LYS A 1084 3.25 -30.53 -5.18
N GLN A 1085 1.94 -30.73 -5.29
CA GLN A 1085 1.24 -31.80 -4.58
C GLN A 1085 1.57 -33.17 -5.20
N LEU A 1086 1.90 -34.14 -4.35
CA LEU A 1086 2.14 -35.54 -4.72
C LEU A 1086 0.81 -36.33 -4.67
N GLN A 1087 0.68 -37.32 -5.56
CA GLN A 1087 -0.53 -38.14 -5.65
C GLN A 1087 -0.69 -39.13 -4.49
N GLU A 1088 0.42 -39.70 -4.00
CA GLU A 1088 0.43 -40.67 -2.91
C GLU A 1088 0.91 -40.01 -1.62
N ALA A 1089 0.08 -39.97 -0.58
CA ALA A 1089 0.51 -39.38 0.69
C ALA A 1089 1.53 -40.22 1.47
N THR A 1090 1.82 -41.45 1.02
CA THR A 1090 2.66 -42.43 1.70
C THR A 1090 3.61 -43.15 0.75
N GLY A 1091 4.82 -43.41 1.23
CA GLY A 1091 5.80 -44.27 0.56
C GLY A 1091 7.20 -43.64 0.51
N THR A 1092 8.17 -44.37 0.00
CA THR A 1092 9.55 -43.91 -0.13
C THR A 1092 9.71 -43.13 -1.43
N TYR A 1093 10.00 -41.84 -1.31
CA TYR A 1093 10.28 -40.95 -2.44
C TYR A 1093 11.79 -40.89 -2.70
N GLU A 1094 12.22 -41.16 -3.92
CA GLU A 1094 13.62 -40.98 -4.34
C GLU A 1094 13.83 -39.55 -4.87
N LEU A 1095 14.78 -38.84 -4.28
CA LEU A 1095 15.21 -37.51 -4.70
C LEU A 1095 16.54 -37.61 -5.44
N ARG A 1096 16.60 -37.17 -6.69
CA ARG A 1096 17.84 -37.03 -7.47
C ARG A 1096 18.05 -35.58 -7.85
N ALA A 1097 19.20 -35.02 -7.52
CA ALA A 1097 19.62 -33.69 -7.94
C ALA A 1097 20.81 -33.80 -8.90
N GLU A 1098 20.71 -33.14 -10.05
CA GLU A 1098 21.74 -33.13 -11.09
C GLU A 1098 22.08 -31.68 -11.45
N GLY A 1099 23.37 -31.33 -11.46
CA GLY A 1099 23.84 -29.99 -11.80
C GLY A 1099 24.82 -29.41 -10.78
N LYS A 1100 24.97 -28.07 -10.78
CA LYS A 1100 25.89 -27.34 -9.89
C LYS A 1100 25.12 -26.32 -9.05
N GLY A 1101 25.35 -26.31 -7.74
CA GLY A 1101 24.81 -25.36 -6.76
C GLY A 1101 24.04 -26.07 -5.61
N CYS A 1102 23.35 -25.30 -4.77
CA CYS A 1102 22.58 -25.80 -3.63
C CYS A 1102 21.07 -25.52 -3.80
N VAL A 1103 20.22 -26.45 -3.36
CA VAL A 1103 18.76 -26.25 -3.30
C VAL A 1103 18.24 -26.80 -1.99
N PHE A 1104 17.29 -26.10 -1.39
CA PHE A 1104 16.53 -26.57 -0.27
C PHE A 1104 15.27 -27.28 -0.75
N VAL A 1105 15.16 -28.57 -0.43
CA VAL A 1105 13.97 -29.38 -0.74
C VAL A 1105 13.32 -29.79 0.56
N GLN A 1106 12.05 -29.46 0.71
CA GLN A 1106 11.25 -29.86 1.84
C GLN A 1106 10.07 -30.71 1.36
N VAL A 1107 9.83 -31.81 2.06
CA VAL A 1107 8.67 -32.67 1.83
C VAL A 1107 7.76 -32.52 3.04
N CYS A 1108 6.58 -31.95 2.81
CA CYS A 1108 5.57 -31.78 3.85
C CYS A 1108 4.51 -32.86 3.66
N ALA A 1109 4.17 -33.58 4.73
CA ALA A 1109 2.96 -34.38 4.79
C ALA A 1109 1.98 -33.74 5.76
N LEU A 1110 0.80 -33.41 5.26
CA LEU A 1110 -0.35 -32.95 6.03
C LEU A 1110 -1.26 -34.15 6.25
N HIS A 1111 -1.64 -34.43 7.49
CA HIS A 1111 -2.54 -35.52 7.82
C HIS A 1111 -3.46 -35.13 8.99
N TYR A 1112 -4.69 -35.66 8.99
CA TYR A 1112 -5.64 -35.39 10.07
C TYR A 1112 -5.67 -36.57 11.05
N LYS A 1113 -5.35 -36.29 12.32
CA LYS A 1113 -5.53 -37.25 13.43
C LYS A 1113 -6.99 -37.20 13.89
N CYS A 1114 -7.60 -38.37 14.08
CA CYS A 1114 -8.85 -38.47 14.85
C CYS A 1114 -8.48 -38.58 16.34
N TYR A 1115 -9.36 -38.08 17.22
CA TYR A 1115 -9.29 -38.02 18.70
C TYR A 1115 -8.81 -36.70 19.32
N LYS A 1116 -9.78 -35.84 19.64
CA LYS A 1116 -9.92 -35.29 20.99
C LYS A 1116 -11.35 -35.57 21.45
N ILE A 1117 -11.52 -36.41 22.46
CA ILE A 1117 -12.74 -36.41 23.27
C ILE A 1117 -12.71 -35.07 24.01
N LEU A 1118 -13.48 -34.10 23.52
CA LEU A 1118 -13.77 -32.88 24.26
C LEU A 1118 -14.61 -33.26 25.48
N ILE A 1119 -13.98 -33.29 26.65
CA ILE A 1119 -14.67 -32.90 27.88
C ILE A 1119 -14.96 -31.41 27.69
N PHE A 1120 -16.24 -31.07 27.63
CA PHE A 1120 -16.73 -29.70 27.53
C PHE A 1120 -16.12 -28.83 28.63
N GLN A 1121 -15.30 -27.85 28.25
CA GLN A 1121 -15.16 -26.63 29.04
C GLN A 1121 -15.97 -25.55 28.31
N ILE A 1122 -17.27 -25.56 28.60
CA ILE A 1122 -18.19 -24.48 28.22
C ILE A 1122 -17.83 -23.29 29.10
N ASN A 1123 -17.05 -22.35 28.58
CA ASN A 1123 -17.11 -20.98 29.10
C ASN A 1123 -18.40 -20.36 28.55
N SER A 1124 -19.45 -20.54 29.35
CA SER A 1124 -20.68 -19.75 29.47
C SER A 1124 -21.52 -19.49 28.21
N VAL A 1125 -22.49 -20.37 27.96
CA VAL A 1125 -23.93 -19.99 27.89
C VAL A 1125 -24.74 -21.16 28.43
N SER A 1126 -25.28 -21.02 29.65
CA SER A 1126 -26.29 -21.95 30.18
C SER A 1126 -27.66 -21.30 29.98
N ILE A 1127 -28.43 -21.77 29.01
CA ILE A 1127 -29.88 -21.56 28.98
C ILE A 1127 -30.49 -22.81 29.61
N HIS A 1128 -30.85 -22.72 30.88
CA HIS A 1128 -31.76 -23.67 31.51
C HIS A 1128 -33.13 -23.01 31.61
N GLN A 1129 -34.12 -23.57 30.90
CA GLN A 1129 -35.52 -23.39 31.27
C GLN A 1129 -35.72 -24.08 32.64
N GLY A 1130 -35.83 -23.29 33.70
CA GLY A 1130 -36.02 -23.81 35.06
C GLY A 1130 -36.40 -22.70 36.05
N ILE A 1131 -37.71 -22.62 36.32
CA ILE A 1131 -38.43 -22.03 37.47
C ILE A 1131 -37.60 -21.17 38.45
N LEU A 1132 -37.98 -19.89 38.53
CA LEU A 1132 -37.59 -18.87 39.52
C LEU A 1132 -37.45 -19.39 40.96
N LYS A 1133 -36.27 -19.18 41.57
CA LYS A 1133 -36.16 -18.91 43.01
C LYS A 1133 -35.17 -17.77 43.28
N LYS A 1134 -35.67 -16.74 43.96
CA LYS A 1134 -34.95 -15.55 44.46
C LYS A 1134 -33.87 -15.94 45.47
N TYR A 1135 -32.69 -15.31 45.36
CA TYR A 1135 -31.79 -15.08 46.49
C TYR A 1135 -31.38 -13.61 46.54
N ASN A 1136 -31.64 -12.98 47.69
CA ASN A 1136 -31.21 -11.62 48.04
C ASN A 1136 -29.76 -11.69 48.54
N ILE A 1137 -28.86 -10.87 47.99
CA ILE A 1137 -27.56 -10.59 48.59
C ILE A 1137 -27.35 -9.07 48.61
N LYS A 1138 -27.28 -8.54 49.84
CA LYS A 1138 -26.93 -7.15 50.15
C LYS A 1138 -25.41 -7.01 50.12
N TYR A 1139 -24.91 -5.93 49.52
CA TYR A 1139 -23.56 -5.41 49.80
C TYR A 1139 -23.67 -4.01 50.40
N THR A 1140 -23.13 -3.85 51.61
CA THR A 1140 -22.83 -2.58 52.27
C THR A 1140 -21.41 -2.16 51.90
N ALA A 1141 -21.27 -0.99 51.29
CA ALA A 1141 -19.99 -0.29 51.19
C ALA A 1141 -19.87 0.70 52.35
N LYS A 1142 -18.73 0.68 53.06
CA LYS A 1142 -18.28 1.77 53.94
C LYS A 1142 -17.30 2.61 53.12
N ILE A 1143 -17.49 3.93 53.23
CA ILE A 1143 -16.87 5.05 52.51
C ILE A 1143 -15.35 4.90 52.36
#